data_AF-A0A807ZKH3-F1
#
_entry.id   AF-A0A807ZKH3-F1
#
_cell.length_a   1.000
_cell.length_b   1.000
_cell.length_c   1.000
_cell.angle_alpha   90.00
_cell.angle_beta   90.00
_cell.angle_gamma   90.00
#
_symmetry.space_group_name_H-M   'P 1'
#
loop_
_entity.id
_entity.type
_entity.pdbx_description
1 polymer ?
#
loop_
_entity_poly.entity_id
_entity_poly.type
_entity_poly.pdbx_seq_one_letter_code
_entity_poly.pdbx_strand_id
1 'polypeptide(L)'
;MSQFEHIEAIEKRLWSAADTMRANSNYASNEYFLPVMGLIFLRHAYSRFLMVKDEIEANLPTRGGKSRPLTKEDFSQKSSIFLRPEAQFDFLVALSDSDDRAQAIIMAMESIEADYTSLEGMLPKNEYQELDNVVLGQLLRTLNPEELKQIKGDVFGRIYEYFLTQFADQKAHDGGEFFTPIALVSLIANVLEPEGGIVLDPACGSGGMFVQSARVVERQHQNPTEKLTFLGMEKNATTIRLAKMNLAVHGLEGNIQKAITYYEDPHELLGKAQYVMANPPFNVDEIDADKVKSDPRLPFGLPGINKQKRVSNGNYVWISYFYGYLCETGRAGFVMSSQASSAGRDEAKVRQKLIESGDVDLMVAIRPNFFYTRAVPCELWFLDRAKPEAHKDKVLMIDAQSIYRKVTRRINDFSPEQEQNILAIVWLYREQSERYLHLLKSYCQRVLTEAENCYAAQDGAAPPLSAFMEALTTMLAAMQPFMEAQGENASHPAVLEEYYAARELFNVDAETLRSTLTHETALWKQNDADNASLKAAVERQSSLAILSRDLGKAADALYKTLCRVADTCESIEAPCEKKLWNSRTVNSPRKKADAARQDAVEQLRLIRYFHRQARWLVERFPDAVLCDVPGLVKLVDRDEIENNEWSLTPGRYVGVAPEEVDEDFDFEETLREIHVELEDLNAEAALLAAKIKDNFAGLGI
;
A
#
# COMPACT_ATOMS: atom_id res chain seq x y z
N MET A 1 -1.72 3.37 15.06
CA MET A 1 -1.95 2.99 13.65
C MET A 1 -3.45 2.99 13.26
N SER A 2 -4.31 3.83 13.87
CA SER A 2 -5.78 3.75 13.69
C SER A 2 -6.34 4.26 12.35
N GLN A 3 -5.59 5.06 11.59
CA GLN A 3 -6.09 5.67 10.35
C GLN A 3 -5.94 4.74 9.12
N PHE A 4 -4.87 3.95 9.04
CA PHE A 4 -4.58 3.13 7.86
C PHE A 4 -5.54 1.93 7.71
N GLU A 5 -5.81 1.22 8.81
CA GLU A 5 -6.76 0.10 8.83
C GLU A 5 -8.20 0.57 8.62
N HIS A 6 -8.55 1.74 9.17
CA HIS A 6 -9.83 2.38 8.92
C HIS A 6 -10.00 2.72 7.43
N ILE A 7 -8.95 3.21 6.77
CA ILE A 7 -8.99 3.49 5.33
C ILE A 7 -9.12 2.19 4.51
N GLU A 8 -8.38 1.12 4.85
CA GLU A 8 -8.50 -0.17 4.15
C GLU A 8 -9.90 -0.78 4.28
N ALA A 9 -10.52 -0.65 5.45
CA ALA A 9 -11.91 -1.06 5.65
C ALA A 9 -12.88 -0.25 4.77
N ILE A 10 -12.65 1.07 4.65
CA ILE A 10 -13.43 1.93 3.75
C ILE A 10 -13.22 1.53 2.28
N GLU A 11 -11.98 1.32 1.84
CA GLU A 11 -11.64 0.87 0.49
C GLU A 11 -12.38 -0.44 0.14
N LYS A 12 -12.30 -1.45 1.01
CA LYS A 12 -13.00 -2.73 0.83
C LYS A 12 -14.51 -2.57 0.82
N ARG A 13 -15.08 -1.75 1.70
CA ARG A 13 -16.53 -1.49 1.77
C ARG A 13 -17.04 -0.81 0.49
N LEU A 14 -16.35 0.23 0.04
CA LEU A 14 -16.70 0.96 -1.18
C LEU A 14 -16.60 0.06 -2.41
N TRP A 15 -15.54 -0.76 -2.49
CA TRP A 15 -15.37 -1.71 -3.58
C TRP A 15 -16.43 -2.81 -3.58
N SER A 16 -16.70 -3.41 -2.43
CA SER A 16 -17.75 -4.44 -2.31
C SER A 16 -19.12 -3.90 -2.74
N ALA A 17 -19.44 -2.65 -2.36
CA ALA A 17 -20.67 -2.01 -2.79
C ALA A 17 -20.70 -1.75 -4.32
N ALA A 18 -19.60 -1.27 -4.91
CA ALA A 18 -19.49 -1.07 -6.35
C ALA A 18 -19.55 -2.39 -7.14
N ASP A 19 -18.86 -3.44 -6.68
CA ASP A 19 -18.86 -4.76 -7.32
C ASP A 19 -20.23 -5.46 -7.19
N THR A 20 -20.92 -5.29 -6.06
CA THR A 20 -22.30 -5.77 -5.89
C THR A 20 -23.25 -5.10 -6.89
N MET A 21 -23.10 -3.80 -7.12
CA MET A 21 -23.90 -3.09 -8.12
C MET A 21 -23.60 -3.58 -9.54
N ARG A 22 -22.32 -3.78 -9.87
CA ARG A 22 -21.92 -4.40 -11.14
C ARG A 22 -22.54 -5.78 -11.32
N ALA A 23 -22.40 -6.67 -10.33
CA ALA A 23 -22.87 -8.06 -10.38
C ALA A 23 -24.40 -8.19 -10.52
N ASN A 24 -25.15 -7.20 -10.04
CA ASN A 24 -26.61 -7.15 -10.15
C ASN A 24 -27.10 -6.24 -11.29
N SER A 25 -26.21 -5.86 -12.20
CA SER A 25 -26.52 -5.08 -13.40
C SER A 25 -26.25 -5.87 -14.68
N ASN A 26 -26.78 -5.41 -15.81
CA ASN A 26 -26.55 -6.04 -17.11
C ASN A 26 -25.24 -5.57 -17.80
N TYR A 27 -24.38 -4.83 -17.10
CA TYR A 27 -23.19 -4.19 -17.67
C TYR A 27 -21.95 -5.07 -17.56
N ALA A 28 -21.11 -5.04 -18.60
CA ALA A 28 -19.79 -5.65 -18.55
C ALA A 28 -18.82 -4.80 -17.70
N SER A 29 -17.78 -5.43 -17.13
CA SER A 29 -16.83 -4.73 -16.24
C SER A 29 -16.12 -3.55 -16.91
N ASN A 30 -15.93 -3.59 -18.23
CA ASN A 30 -15.36 -2.48 -19.01
C ASN A 30 -16.32 -1.29 -19.17
N GLU A 31 -17.63 -1.51 -19.18
CA GLU A 31 -18.67 -0.49 -19.31
C GLU A 31 -18.90 0.24 -17.97
N TYR A 32 -18.82 -0.51 -16.86
CA TYR A 32 -19.04 0.03 -15.51
C TYR A 32 -17.82 0.76 -14.94
N PHE A 33 -16.62 0.33 -15.32
CA PHE A 33 -15.36 0.81 -14.77
C PHE A 33 -15.17 2.34 -14.85
N LEU A 34 -15.31 2.89 -16.05
CA LEU A 34 -14.97 4.29 -16.29
C LEU A 34 -15.95 5.27 -15.63
N PRO A 35 -17.28 5.03 -15.65
CA PRO A 35 -18.24 5.78 -14.84
C PRO A 35 -17.90 5.79 -13.34
N VAL A 36 -17.53 4.64 -12.77
CA VAL A 36 -17.17 4.55 -11.34
C VAL A 36 -15.92 5.38 -11.05
N MET A 37 -14.87 5.24 -11.86
CA MET A 37 -13.65 6.04 -11.71
C MET A 37 -13.94 7.54 -11.84
N GLY A 38 -14.85 7.94 -12.74
CA GLY A 38 -15.29 9.33 -12.88
C GLY A 38 -16.01 9.87 -11.65
N LEU A 39 -16.90 9.08 -11.05
CA LEU A 39 -17.59 9.50 -9.82
C LEU A 39 -16.64 9.56 -8.62
N ILE A 40 -15.67 8.65 -8.52
CA ILE A 40 -14.62 8.72 -7.49
C ILE A 40 -13.75 9.96 -7.70
N PHE A 41 -13.36 10.26 -8.94
CA PHE A 41 -12.68 11.52 -9.30
C PHE A 41 -13.47 12.73 -8.81
N LEU A 42 -14.77 12.81 -9.14
CA LEU A 42 -15.61 13.95 -8.78
C LEU A 42 -15.79 14.06 -7.26
N ARG A 43 -15.97 12.93 -6.57
CA ARG A 43 -16.06 12.90 -5.11
C ARG A 43 -14.77 13.38 -4.45
N HIS A 44 -13.62 12.97 -4.99
CA HIS A 44 -12.32 13.43 -4.51
C HIS A 44 -12.16 14.94 -4.72
N ALA A 45 -12.42 15.42 -5.95
CA ALA A 45 -12.36 16.83 -6.29
C ALA A 45 -13.23 17.66 -5.34
N TYR A 46 -14.42 17.15 -4.98
CA TYR A 46 -15.30 17.81 -4.01
C TYR A 46 -14.74 17.81 -2.59
N SER A 47 -14.13 16.72 -2.15
CA SER A 47 -13.46 16.65 -0.84
C SER A 47 -12.34 17.68 -0.72
N ARG A 48 -11.50 17.79 -1.76
CA ARG A 48 -10.43 18.78 -1.85
C ARG A 48 -10.97 20.20 -1.91
N PHE A 49 -12.01 20.42 -2.72
CA PHE A 49 -12.70 21.70 -2.80
C PHE A 49 -13.18 22.16 -1.41
N LEU A 50 -13.86 21.31 -0.63
CA LEU A 50 -14.32 21.65 0.72
C LEU A 50 -13.15 21.95 1.67
N MET A 51 -12.10 21.13 1.64
CA MET A 51 -10.93 21.28 2.52
C MET A 51 -10.23 22.63 2.35
N VAL A 52 -10.14 23.10 1.11
CA VAL A 52 -9.42 24.33 0.76
C VAL A 52 -10.34 25.56 0.77
N LYS A 53 -11.64 25.38 0.53
CA LYS A 53 -12.62 26.47 0.45
C LYS A 53 -12.61 27.34 1.71
N ASP A 54 -12.67 26.73 2.89
CA ASP A 54 -12.70 27.48 4.16
C ASP A 54 -11.41 28.29 4.36
N GLU A 55 -10.27 27.74 3.94
CA GLU A 55 -8.97 28.43 3.98
C GLU A 55 -8.93 29.62 2.99
N ILE A 56 -9.46 29.45 1.78
CA ILE A 56 -9.54 30.52 0.78
C ILE A 56 -10.46 31.63 1.29
N GLU A 57 -11.67 31.29 1.74
CA GLU A 57 -12.67 32.26 2.20
C GLU A 57 -12.14 33.10 3.37
N ALA A 58 -11.40 32.48 4.30
CA ALA A 58 -10.76 33.18 5.41
C ALA A 58 -9.69 34.20 4.98
N ASN A 59 -9.03 33.97 3.84
CA ASN A 59 -7.93 34.79 3.32
C ASN A 59 -8.35 35.75 2.19
N LEU A 60 -9.61 35.71 1.75
CA LEU A 60 -10.09 36.57 0.67
C LEU A 60 -10.12 38.05 1.10
N PRO A 61 -9.60 38.98 0.28
CA PRO A 61 -9.64 40.39 0.57
C PRO A 61 -11.10 40.89 0.61
N THR A 62 -11.45 41.58 1.69
CA THR A 62 -12.78 42.19 1.87
C THR A 62 -12.75 43.67 1.48
N ARG A 63 -13.77 44.12 0.75
CA ARG A 63 -13.98 45.55 0.47
C ARG A 63 -15.36 45.95 0.95
N GLY A 64 -15.43 46.79 1.97
CA GLY A 64 -16.70 47.20 2.59
C GLY A 64 -17.43 46.04 3.30
N GLY A 65 -16.69 45.07 3.86
CA GLY A 65 -17.26 43.93 4.58
C GLY A 65 -17.83 42.81 3.70
N LYS A 66 -17.66 42.87 2.37
CA LYS A 66 -18.01 41.80 1.45
C LYS A 66 -16.76 41.26 0.75
N SER A 67 -16.61 39.94 0.76
CA SER A 67 -15.62 39.22 -0.06
C SER A 67 -16.13 39.10 -1.49
N ARG A 68 -15.21 39.04 -2.47
CA ARG A 68 -15.57 38.71 -3.85
C ARG A 68 -15.98 37.22 -3.97
N PRO A 69 -16.69 36.82 -5.03
CA PRO A 69 -16.91 35.41 -5.32
C PRO A 69 -15.60 34.64 -5.47
N LEU A 70 -15.65 33.36 -5.11
CA LEU A 70 -14.59 32.39 -5.36
C LEU A 70 -14.40 32.21 -6.87
N THR A 71 -13.15 32.13 -7.31
CA THR A 71 -12.79 31.86 -8.72
C THR A 71 -11.95 30.61 -8.84
N LYS A 72 -11.76 30.11 -10.07
CA LYS A 72 -10.93 28.93 -10.31
C LYS A 72 -9.48 29.12 -9.87
N GLU A 73 -8.94 30.33 -10.04
CA GLU A 73 -7.56 30.66 -9.69
C GLU A 73 -7.30 30.51 -8.18
N ASP A 74 -8.30 30.78 -7.34
CA ASP A 74 -8.20 30.62 -5.89
C ASP A 74 -7.91 29.17 -5.49
N PHE A 75 -8.54 28.22 -6.20
CA PHE A 75 -8.39 26.79 -5.94
C PHE A 75 -7.15 26.21 -6.63
N SER A 76 -6.83 26.64 -7.86
CA SER A 76 -5.66 26.17 -8.58
C SER A 76 -4.35 26.47 -7.85
N GLN A 77 -4.25 27.61 -7.15
CA GLN A 77 -3.08 27.95 -6.32
C GLN A 77 -2.86 27.00 -5.12
N LYS A 78 -3.88 26.22 -4.78
CA LYS A 78 -3.87 25.27 -3.67
C LYS A 78 -3.97 23.82 -4.15
N SER A 79 -3.65 23.58 -5.43
CA SER A 79 -3.74 22.26 -6.07
C SER A 79 -5.12 21.62 -5.84
N SER A 80 -6.18 22.39 -6.08
CA SER A 80 -7.57 21.94 -5.99
C SER A 80 -8.35 22.36 -7.22
N ILE A 81 -9.32 21.51 -7.61
CA ILE A 81 -10.29 21.81 -8.67
C ILE A 81 -11.40 22.69 -8.10
N PHE A 82 -11.73 23.76 -8.80
CA PHE A 82 -12.91 24.58 -8.53
C PHE A 82 -14.15 23.88 -9.05
N LEU A 83 -15.16 23.74 -8.20
CA LEU A 83 -16.41 23.08 -8.54
C LEU A 83 -17.57 24.05 -8.49
N ARG A 84 -18.20 24.24 -9.64
CA ARG A 84 -19.47 24.98 -9.76
C ARG A 84 -20.57 24.25 -8.98
N PRO A 85 -21.63 24.95 -8.51
CA PRO A 85 -22.69 24.32 -7.71
C PRO A 85 -23.25 23.03 -8.30
N GLU A 86 -23.46 22.99 -9.61
CA GLU A 86 -23.94 21.83 -10.37
C GLU A 86 -22.96 20.65 -10.42
N ALA A 87 -21.66 20.90 -10.17
CA ALA A 87 -20.61 19.88 -10.13
C ALA A 87 -20.23 19.45 -8.70
N GLN A 88 -20.86 20.02 -7.67
CA GLN A 88 -20.61 19.62 -6.29
C GLN A 88 -21.28 18.29 -6.00
N PHE A 89 -20.56 17.38 -5.32
CA PHE A 89 -21.03 16.00 -5.15
C PHE A 89 -22.34 15.92 -4.36
N ASP A 90 -22.51 16.77 -3.33
CA ASP A 90 -23.75 16.83 -2.54
C ASP A 90 -24.96 17.29 -3.37
N PHE A 91 -24.77 18.14 -4.39
CA PHE A 91 -25.84 18.52 -5.32
C PHE A 91 -26.34 17.30 -6.10
N LEU A 92 -25.41 16.50 -6.64
CA LEU A 92 -25.73 15.29 -7.41
C LEU A 92 -26.41 14.22 -6.53
N VAL A 93 -25.96 14.07 -5.27
CA VAL A 93 -26.56 13.13 -4.31
C VAL A 93 -27.99 13.53 -3.93
N ALA A 94 -28.30 14.83 -3.94
CA ALA A 94 -29.64 15.35 -3.60
C ALA A 94 -30.69 15.18 -4.71
N LEU A 95 -30.30 14.77 -5.92
CA LEU A 95 -31.21 14.55 -7.04
C LEU A 95 -32.23 13.44 -6.74
N SER A 96 -33.50 13.70 -7.06
CA SER A 96 -34.61 12.76 -6.94
C SER A 96 -34.58 11.67 -8.02
N ASP A 97 -35.39 10.62 -7.86
CA ASP A 97 -35.46 9.54 -8.85
C ASP A 97 -36.14 9.96 -10.17
N SER A 98 -36.86 11.09 -10.16
CA SER A 98 -37.43 11.71 -11.37
C SER A 98 -36.45 12.58 -12.14
N ASP A 99 -35.32 12.96 -11.52
CA ASP A 99 -34.30 13.76 -12.18
C ASP A 99 -33.42 12.87 -13.08
N ASP A 100 -32.95 13.45 -14.18
CA ASP A 100 -31.99 12.81 -15.08
C ASP A 100 -30.58 12.92 -14.49
N ARG A 101 -30.18 11.92 -13.70
CA ARG A 101 -28.86 11.91 -13.04
C ARG A 101 -27.73 11.78 -14.05
N ALA A 102 -27.93 11.04 -15.15
CA ALA A 102 -26.91 10.89 -16.18
C ALA A 102 -26.58 12.25 -16.79
N GLN A 103 -27.61 13.00 -17.20
CA GLN A 103 -27.42 14.35 -17.74
C GLN A 103 -26.79 15.32 -16.72
N ALA A 104 -27.20 15.26 -15.44
CA ALA A 104 -26.62 16.11 -14.40
C ALA A 104 -25.13 15.82 -14.16
N ILE A 105 -24.74 14.53 -14.13
CA ILE A 105 -23.34 14.12 -14.00
C ILE A 105 -22.53 14.57 -15.23
N ILE A 106 -23.08 14.43 -16.45
CA ILE A 106 -22.42 14.89 -17.68
C ILE A 106 -22.16 16.39 -17.62
N MET A 107 -23.17 17.19 -17.22
CA MET A 107 -23.02 18.64 -17.06
C MET A 107 -21.97 19.00 -16.02
N ALA A 108 -21.88 18.24 -14.92
CA ALA A 108 -20.83 18.42 -13.93
C ALA A 108 -19.43 18.21 -14.55
N MET A 109 -19.23 17.12 -15.28
CA MET A 109 -17.95 16.82 -15.95
C MET A 109 -17.60 17.86 -17.00
N GLU A 110 -18.55 18.25 -17.85
CA GLU A 110 -18.35 19.29 -18.88
C GLU A 110 -17.96 20.64 -18.25
N SER A 111 -18.54 20.99 -17.11
CA SER A 111 -18.20 22.23 -16.41
C SER A 111 -16.75 22.24 -15.92
N ILE A 112 -16.23 21.10 -15.47
CA ILE A 112 -14.83 20.94 -15.05
C ILE A 112 -13.91 21.01 -16.27
N GLU A 113 -14.21 20.29 -17.35
CA GLU A 113 -13.41 20.33 -18.57
C GLU A 113 -13.35 21.73 -19.19
N ALA A 114 -14.43 22.51 -19.10
CA ALA A 114 -14.45 23.89 -19.57
C ALA A 114 -13.53 24.82 -18.76
N ASP A 115 -13.36 24.55 -17.46
CA ASP A 115 -12.51 25.37 -16.58
C ASP A 115 -11.03 24.93 -16.63
N TYR A 116 -10.76 23.66 -16.95
CA TYR A 116 -9.45 22.99 -16.93
C TYR A 116 -9.14 22.29 -18.27
N THR A 117 -8.40 22.97 -19.15
CA THR A 117 -8.07 22.49 -20.51
C THR A 117 -7.27 21.19 -20.53
N SER A 118 -6.51 20.89 -19.49
CA SER A 118 -5.77 19.63 -19.34
C SER A 118 -6.68 18.40 -19.26
N LEU A 119 -7.94 18.60 -18.85
CA LEU A 119 -8.98 17.58 -18.72
C LEU A 119 -9.95 17.53 -19.91
N GLU A 120 -9.80 18.38 -20.92
CA GLU A 120 -10.72 18.42 -22.07
C GLU A 120 -10.84 17.05 -22.76
N GLY A 121 -12.07 16.52 -22.82
CA GLY A 121 -12.35 15.20 -23.39
C GLY A 121 -11.85 14.01 -22.57
N MET A 122 -11.37 14.22 -21.35
CA MET A 122 -10.78 13.16 -20.52
C MET A 122 -11.79 12.54 -19.57
N LEU A 123 -12.76 13.31 -19.08
CA LEU A 123 -13.74 12.82 -18.10
C LEU A 123 -14.82 11.94 -18.79
N PRO A 124 -15.33 10.91 -18.12
CA PRO A 124 -16.46 10.12 -18.63
C PRO A 124 -17.70 10.98 -18.80
N LYS A 125 -18.43 10.78 -19.90
CA LYS A 125 -19.64 11.51 -20.25
C LYS A 125 -20.67 10.54 -20.82
N ASN A 126 -20.47 10.10 -22.05
CA ASN A 126 -21.40 9.20 -22.75
C ASN A 126 -21.58 7.87 -22.00
N GLU A 127 -20.54 7.43 -21.28
CA GLU A 127 -20.57 6.21 -20.49
C GLU A 127 -21.65 6.24 -19.37
N TYR A 128 -22.08 7.44 -18.92
CA TYR A 128 -23.16 7.56 -17.95
C TYR A 128 -24.56 7.38 -18.55
N GLN A 129 -24.74 7.63 -19.86
CA GLN A 129 -26.04 7.46 -20.52
C GLN A 129 -26.43 5.99 -20.64
N GLU A 130 -25.44 5.11 -20.65
CA GLU A 130 -25.66 3.66 -20.68
C GLU A 130 -26.10 3.12 -19.32
N LEU A 131 -25.91 3.86 -18.21
CA LEU A 131 -26.24 3.41 -16.86
C LEU A 131 -27.65 3.82 -16.43
N ASP A 132 -28.40 2.87 -15.87
CA ASP A 132 -29.74 3.12 -15.32
C ASP A 132 -29.71 4.19 -14.20
N ASN A 133 -30.72 5.06 -14.19
CA ASN A 133 -30.83 6.16 -13.22
C ASN A 133 -30.83 5.69 -11.74
N VAL A 134 -31.35 4.48 -11.51
CA VAL A 134 -31.36 3.85 -10.17
C VAL A 134 -29.94 3.46 -9.74
N VAL A 135 -29.15 2.90 -10.66
CA VAL A 135 -27.76 2.50 -10.42
C VAL A 135 -26.90 3.73 -10.14
N LEU A 136 -27.06 4.80 -10.93
CA LEU A 136 -26.37 6.08 -10.70
C LEU A 136 -26.71 6.67 -9.32
N GLY A 137 -27.99 6.65 -8.92
CA GLY A 137 -28.41 7.12 -7.60
C GLY A 137 -27.79 6.29 -6.45
N GLN A 138 -27.70 4.97 -6.61
CA GLN A 138 -27.06 4.11 -5.61
C GLN A 138 -25.55 4.33 -5.51
N LEU A 139 -24.87 4.49 -6.66
CA LEU A 139 -23.45 4.80 -6.75
C LEU A 139 -23.12 6.11 -6.03
N LEU A 140 -23.85 7.18 -6.34
CA LEU A 140 -23.67 8.50 -5.71
C LEU A 140 -23.81 8.42 -4.18
N ARG A 141 -24.83 7.72 -3.67
CA ARG A 141 -25.02 7.52 -2.22
C ARG A 141 -23.90 6.70 -1.58
N THR A 142 -23.46 5.65 -2.26
CA THR A 142 -22.40 4.77 -1.76
C THR A 142 -21.07 5.49 -1.63
N LEU A 143 -20.79 6.43 -2.54
CA LEU A 143 -19.58 7.26 -2.53
C LEU A 143 -19.70 8.51 -1.62
N ASN A 144 -20.82 8.69 -0.89
CA ASN A 144 -21.04 9.83 0.01
C ASN A 144 -21.28 9.52 1.51
N PRO A 145 -20.57 8.59 2.17
CA PRO A 145 -20.68 8.44 3.61
C PRO A 145 -20.12 9.66 4.36
N GLU A 146 -20.73 10.04 5.47
CA GLU A 146 -20.32 11.18 6.31
C GLU A 146 -18.88 11.05 6.86
N GLU A 147 -18.45 9.81 7.14
CA GLU A 147 -17.07 9.48 7.53
C GLU A 147 -16.06 10.05 6.51
N LEU A 148 -16.34 9.89 5.22
CA LEU A 148 -15.48 10.40 4.13
C LEU A 148 -15.52 11.92 3.97
N LYS A 149 -16.45 12.64 4.61
CA LYS A 149 -16.49 14.11 4.58
C LYS A 149 -15.56 14.72 5.64
N GLN A 150 -15.33 14.01 6.74
CA GLN A 150 -14.55 14.52 7.88
C GLN A 150 -13.09 14.04 7.90
N ILE A 151 -12.75 13.04 7.10
CA ILE A 151 -11.40 12.50 7.01
C ILE A 151 -10.45 13.53 6.39
N LYS A 152 -9.36 13.82 7.11
CA LYS A 152 -8.27 14.70 6.68
C LYS A 152 -7.17 13.89 5.97
N GLY A 153 -6.50 14.51 4.99
CA GLY A 153 -5.42 13.91 4.20
C GLY A 153 -5.87 13.35 2.85
N ASP A 154 -4.93 12.74 2.10
CA ASP A 154 -5.15 12.19 0.74
C ASP A 154 -5.82 10.80 0.74
N VAL A 155 -6.92 10.65 1.47
CA VAL A 155 -7.61 9.35 1.58
C VAL A 155 -8.29 8.97 0.27
N PHE A 156 -8.90 9.93 -0.42
CA PHE A 156 -9.55 9.63 -1.69
C PHE A 156 -8.58 9.40 -2.84
N GLY A 157 -7.37 9.98 -2.81
CA GLY A 157 -6.32 9.61 -3.78
C GLY A 157 -5.93 8.15 -3.60
N ARG A 158 -5.73 7.71 -2.34
CA ARG A 158 -5.50 6.29 -2.03
C ARG A 158 -6.66 5.39 -2.47
N ILE A 159 -7.91 5.80 -2.22
CA ILE A 159 -9.10 5.08 -2.72
C ILE A 159 -9.08 5.02 -4.25
N TYR A 160 -8.72 6.10 -4.95
CA TYR A 160 -8.63 6.11 -6.41
C TYR A 160 -7.58 5.12 -6.91
N GLU A 161 -6.37 5.11 -6.32
CA GLU A 161 -5.30 4.15 -6.62
C GLU A 161 -5.71 2.70 -6.30
N TYR A 162 -6.46 2.49 -5.21
CA TYR A 162 -7.03 1.19 -4.84
C TYR A 162 -8.05 0.71 -5.87
N PHE A 163 -8.98 1.56 -6.32
CA PHE A 163 -9.94 1.17 -7.36
C PHE A 163 -9.24 0.90 -8.71
N LEU A 164 -8.26 1.72 -9.11
CA LEU A 164 -7.42 1.44 -10.28
C LEU A 164 -6.78 0.04 -10.19
N THR A 165 -6.25 -0.30 -9.02
CA THR A 165 -5.68 -1.61 -8.72
C THR A 165 -6.70 -2.75 -8.84
N GLN A 166 -7.86 -2.62 -8.19
CA GLN A 166 -8.90 -3.66 -8.19
C GLN A 166 -9.47 -3.91 -9.59
N PHE A 167 -9.65 -2.85 -10.37
CA PHE A 167 -10.13 -2.98 -11.74
C PHE A 167 -9.08 -3.55 -12.69
N ALA A 168 -7.79 -3.35 -12.40
CA ALA A 168 -6.72 -4.04 -13.12
C ALA A 168 -6.77 -5.56 -12.85
N ASP A 169 -7.11 -6.00 -11.64
CA ASP A 169 -7.27 -7.42 -11.29
C ASP A 169 -8.47 -8.07 -12.01
N GLN A 170 -9.61 -7.38 -12.05
CA GLN A 170 -10.82 -7.89 -12.72
C GLN A 170 -10.71 -7.96 -14.25
N LYS A 171 -9.89 -7.09 -14.86
CA LYS A 171 -9.59 -7.16 -16.27
C LYS A 171 -8.43 -8.14 -16.48
N ALA A 172 -8.75 -9.34 -16.96
CA ALA A 172 -7.79 -10.12 -17.73
C ALA A 172 -7.39 -9.32 -18.98
N HIS A 173 -6.40 -8.43 -18.83
CA HIS A 173 -5.87 -7.62 -19.92
C HIS A 173 -5.16 -8.54 -20.93
N ASP A 174 -5.83 -8.79 -22.05
CA ASP A 174 -5.20 -9.30 -23.27
C ASP A 174 -4.29 -8.20 -23.84
N GLY A 175 -3.01 -8.18 -23.45
CA GLY A 175 -2.04 -7.26 -24.06
C GLY A 175 -0.77 -6.90 -23.27
N GLY A 176 -0.56 -7.42 -22.06
CA GLY A 176 0.65 -7.16 -21.28
C GLY A 176 0.76 -5.74 -20.70
N GLU A 177 -0.36 -5.02 -20.59
CA GLU A 177 -0.47 -3.75 -19.85
C GLU A 177 -0.63 -4.08 -18.36
N PHE A 178 0.36 -3.75 -17.53
CA PHE A 178 0.36 -4.05 -16.09
C PHE A 178 0.15 -2.78 -15.28
N PHE A 179 -0.80 -2.79 -14.36
CA PHE A 179 -0.83 -1.80 -13.29
C PHE A 179 0.28 -2.11 -12.29
N THR A 180 1.15 -1.14 -12.03
CA THR A 180 2.28 -1.30 -11.12
C THR A 180 1.82 -1.12 -9.67
N PRO A 181 2.04 -2.10 -8.78
CA PRO A 181 1.67 -1.98 -7.37
C PRO A 181 2.30 -0.76 -6.70
N ILE A 182 1.52 -0.05 -5.88
CA ILE A 182 1.95 1.19 -5.20
C ILE A 182 3.24 0.99 -4.43
N ALA A 183 3.42 -0.16 -3.76
CA ALA A 183 4.64 -0.48 -3.01
C ALA A 183 5.91 -0.44 -3.89
N LEU A 184 5.84 -0.94 -5.13
CA LEU A 184 6.99 -0.91 -6.05
C LEU A 184 7.23 0.49 -6.61
N VAL A 185 6.15 1.19 -6.97
CA VAL A 185 6.23 2.57 -7.47
C VAL A 185 6.80 3.50 -6.39
N SER A 186 6.35 3.35 -5.14
CA SER A 186 6.84 4.11 -3.98
C SER A 186 8.31 3.83 -3.72
N LEU A 187 8.73 2.56 -3.73
CA LEU A 187 10.14 2.20 -3.56
C LEU A 187 11.01 2.82 -4.67
N ILE A 188 10.59 2.73 -5.95
CA ILE A 188 11.33 3.37 -7.05
C ILE A 188 11.45 4.89 -6.83
N ALA A 189 10.35 5.58 -6.51
CA ALA A 189 10.35 7.01 -6.31
C ALA A 189 11.25 7.44 -5.14
N ASN A 190 11.22 6.70 -4.02
CA ASN A 190 12.04 6.98 -2.85
C ASN A 190 13.52 6.62 -3.01
N VAL A 191 13.86 5.70 -3.93
CA VAL A 191 15.27 5.46 -4.30
C VAL A 191 15.76 6.57 -5.23
N LEU A 192 14.95 7.02 -6.19
CA LEU A 192 15.37 8.08 -7.12
C LEU A 192 15.41 9.47 -6.49
N GLU A 193 14.53 9.74 -5.53
CA GLU A 193 14.43 11.01 -4.81
C GLU A 193 14.34 12.22 -5.77
N PRO A 194 13.26 12.36 -6.55
CA PRO A 194 13.13 13.45 -7.51
C PRO A 194 13.02 14.80 -6.80
N GLU A 195 14.03 15.67 -6.99
CA GLU A 195 14.08 17.02 -6.42
C GLU A 195 13.61 18.12 -7.37
N GLY A 196 13.73 17.88 -8.68
CA GLY A 196 13.37 18.83 -9.73
C GLY A 196 13.76 18.37 -11.13
N GLY A 197 13.09 18.91 -12.15
CA GLY A 197 13.37 18.63 -13.57
C GLY A 197 12.32 17.74 -14.25
N ILE A 198 12.71 17.19 -15.40
CA ILE A 198 11.81 16.37 -16.23
C ILE A 198 11.76 14.95 -15.67
N VAL A 199 10.56 14.50 -15.30
CA VAL A 199 10.24 13.11 -14.96
C VAL A 199 9.52 12.49 -16.16
N LEU A 200 10.17 11.51 -16.78
CA LEU A 200 9.66 10.80 -17.94
C LEU A 200 9.17 9.41 -17.55
N ASP A 201 7.95 9.07 -17.95
CA ASP A 201 7.48 7.68 -18.00
C ASP A 201 7.08 7.31 -19.45
N PRO A 202 7.94 6.59 -20.17
CA PRO A 202 7.72 6.25 -21.57
C PRO A 202 6.74 5.08 -21.78
N ALA A 203 6.15 4.54 -20.71
CA ALA A 203 5.08 3.55 -20.73
C ALA A 203 4.13 3.82 -19.56
N CYS A 204 3.57 5.03 -19.51
CA CYS A 204 3.10 5.61 -18.26
C CYS A 204 1.88 4.96 -17.62
N GLY A 205 1.14 4.14 -18.37
CA GLY A 205 -0.07 3.51 -17.87
C GLY A 205 -1.00 4.55 -17.27
N SER A 206 -1.49 4.30 -16.05
CA SER A 206 -2.36 5.21 -15.29
C SER A 206 -1.61 6.33 -14.53
N GLY A 207 -0.34 6.60 -14.84
CA GLY A 207 0.42 7.71 -14.26
C GLY A 207 0.87 7.53 -12.81
N GLY A 208 0.91 6.29 -12.28
CA GLY A 208 1.29 6.03 -10.88
C GLY A 208 2.70 6.51 -10.52
N MET A 209 3.67 6.39 -11.44
CA MET A 209 5.04 6.85 -11.24
C MET A 209 5.12 8.36 -10.95
N PHE A 210 4.29 9.16 -11.65
CA PHE A 210 4.23 10.60 -11.46
C PHE A 210 3.64 10.98 -10.11
N VAL A 211 2.55 10.32 -9.69
CA VAL A 211 1.92 10.55 -8.38
C VAL A 211 2.91 10.29 -7.24
N GLN A 212 3.63 9.16 -7.27
CA GLN A 212 4.61 8.88 -6.22
C GLN A 212 5.82 9.83 -6.25
N SER A 213 6.25 10.26 -7.45
CA SER A 213 7.29 11.28 -7.59
C SER A 213 6.88 12.59 -6.93
N ALA A 214 5.64 13.04 -7.15
CA ALA A 214 5.09 14.22 -6.51
C ALA A 214 5.05 14.08 -4.98
N ARG A 215 4.61 12.91 -4.47
CA ARG A 215 4.59 12.64 -3.02
C ARG A 215 5.97 12.74 -2.36
N VAL A 216 7.05 12.39 -3.06
CA VAL A 216 8.42 12.59 -2.55
C VAL A 216 8.71 14.08 -2.32
N VAL A 217 8.34 14.94 -3.28
CA VAL A 217 8.50 16.40 -3.18
C VAL A 217 7.60 17.01 -2.09
N GLU A 218 6.35 16.55 -1.99
CA GLU A 218 5.40 17.02 -0.96
C GLU A 218 5.87 16.69 0.46
N ARG A 219 6.47 15.52 0.66
CA ARG A 219 7.06 15.14 1.96
C ARG A 219 8.20 16.05 2.39
N GLN A 220 8.84 16.74 1.45
CA GLN A 220 9.84 17.78 1.71
C GLN A 220 9.22 19.18 1.88
N HIS A 221 7.89 19.27 1.98
CA HIS A 221 7.12 20.52 2.06
C HIS A 221 7.33 21.45 0.86
N GLN A 222 7.57 20.89 -0.31
CA GLN A 222 7.72 21.62 -1.57
C GLN A 222 6.52 21.37 -2.49
N ASN A 223 6.31 22.27 -3.46
CA ASN A 223 5.24 22.16 -4.45
C ASN A 223 5.72 21.33 -5.67
N PRO A 224 5.13 20.13 -5.94
CA PRO A 224 5.53 19.30 -7.07
C PRO A 224 5.40 20.00 -8.42
N THR A 225 4.35 20.80 -8.62
CA THR A 225 4.05 21.47 -9.89
C THR A 225 5.09 22.55 -10.23
N GLU A 226 5.80 23.07 -9.24
CA GLU A 226 6.91 24.01 -9.45
C GLU A 226 8.25 23.31 -9.70
N LYS A 227 8.40 22.08 -9.17
CA LYS A 227 9.67 21.33 -9.19
C LYS A 227 9.78 20.37 -10.36
N LEU A 228 8.70 19.66 -10.67
CA LEU A 228 8.70 18.54 -11.59
C LEU A 228 7.88 18.85 -12.83
N THR A 229 8.39 18.41 -13.99
CA THR A 229 7.64 18.41 -15.24
C THR A 229 7.39 16.97 -15.65
N PHE A 230 6.13 16.54 -15.62
CA PHE A 230 5.72 15.17 -15.95
C PHE A 230 5.45 15.02 -17.44
N LEU A 231 6.24 14.18 -18.12
CA LEU A 231 6.09 13.86 -19.53
C LEU A 231 5.90 12.35 -19.68
N GLY A 232 4.91 11.92 -20.47
CA GLY A 232 4.60 10.50 -20.60
C GLY A 232 4.17 10.07 -22.00
N MET A 233 4.27 8.77 -22.25
CA MET A 233 3.77 8.11 -23.46
C MET A 233 2.94 6.88 -23.10
N GLU A 234 1.79 6.74 -23.74
CA GLU A 234 0.90 5.58 -23.58
C GLU A 234 0.17 5.31 -24.91
N LYS A 235 0.06 4.06 -25.33
CA LYS A 235 -0.59 3.71 -26.61
C LYS A 235 -2.12 3.69 -26.50
N ASN A 236 -2.65 3.39 -25.31
CA ASN A 236 -4.07 3.19 -25.05
C ASN A 236 -4.74 4.51 -24.62
N ALA A 237 -5.68 4.99 -25.43
CA ALA A 237 -6.39 6.25 -25.17
C ALA A 237 -7.21 6.23 -23.87
N THR A 238 -7.82 5.10 -23.51
CA THR A 238 -8.56 4.96 -22.25
C THR A 238 -7.60 5.04 -21.06
N THR A 239 -6.43 4.41 -21.15
CA THR A 239 -5.41 4.47 -20.12
C THR A 239 -4.86 5.89 -19.94
N ILE A 240 -4.70 6.66 -21.03
CA ILE A 240 -4.35 8.09 -20.96
C ILE A 240 -5.39 8.90 -20.18
N ARG A 241 -6.69 8.64 -20.40
CA ARG A 241 -7.77 9.30 -19.65
C ARG A 241 -7.66 9.01 -18.16
N LEU A 242 -7.42 7.75 -17.79
CA LEU A 242 -7.20 7.36 -16.38
C LEU A 242 -5.97 8.07 -15.80
N ALA A 243 -4.87 8.13 -16.53
CA ALA A 243 -3.65 8.78 -16.07
C ALA A 243 -3.86 10.28 -15.81
N LYS A 244 -4.52 10.98 -16.72
CA LYS A 244 -4.82 12.40 -16.56
C LYS A 244 -5.81 12.66 -15.42
N MET A 245 -6.83 11.83 -15.26
CA MET A 245 -7.72 11.91 -14.09
C MET A 245 -6.95 11.66 -12.80
N ASN A 246 -6.09 10.64 -12.76
CA ASN A 246 -5.27 10.32 -11.60
C ASN A 246 -4.37 11.50 -11.20
N LEU A 247 -3.64 12.08 -12.17
CA LEU A 247 -2.83 13.28 -11.93
C LEU A 247 -3.68 14.43 -11.37
N ALA A 248 -4.83 14.71 -11.98
CA ALA A 248 -5.71 15.79 -11.55
C ALA A 248 -6.33 15.57 -10.16
N VAL A 249 -6.63 14.31 -9.77
CA VAL A 249 -7.00 13.95 -8.38
C VAL A 249 -5.92 14.40 -7.42
N HIS A 250 -4.65 14.16 -7.75
CA HIS A 250 -3.52 14.58 -6.93
C HIS A 250 -3.10 16.05 -7.14
N GLY A 251 -3.89 16.84 -7.86
CA GLY A 251 -3.58 18.26 -8.13
C GLY A 251 -2.34 18.47 -9.02
N LEU A 252 -2.01 17.47 -9.83
CA LEU A 252 -0.87 17.45 -10.75
C LEU A 252 -1.32 17.62 -12.19
N GLU A 253 -0.42 18.12 -13.04
CA GLU A 253 -0.58 18.14 -14.48
C GLU A 253 0.56 17.40 -15.15
N GLY A 254 0.27 16.69 -16.25
CA GLY A 254 1.27 15.97 -17.02
C GLY A 254 0.96 15.96 -18.51
N ASN A 255 1.99 16.08 -19.33
CA ASN A 255 1.88 16.01 -20.78
C ASN A 255 2.04 14.56 -21.24
N ILE A 256 0.93 13.84 -21.31
CA ILE A 256 0.87 12.44 -21.74
C ILE A 256 0.41 12.37 -23.20
N GLN A 257 1.27 11.82 -24.06
CA GLN A 257 1.04 11.72 -25.51
C GLN A 257 0.67 10.28 -25.92
N LYS A 258 -0.23 10.15 -26.89
CA LYS A 258 -0.55 8.85 -27.48
C LYS A 258 0.55 8.45 -28.45
N ALA A 259 1.33 7.44 -28.11
CA ALA A 259 2.47 7.00 -28.91
C ALA A 259 2.83 5.53 -28.68
N ILE A 260 3.43 4.89 -29.68
CA ILE A 260 4.16 3.64 -29.48
C ILE A 260 5.64 3.98 -29.34
N THR A 261 6.17 3.97 -28.12
CA THR A 261 7.53 4.45 -27.79
C THR A 261 8.63 3.82 -28.64
N TYR A 262 8.46 2.55 -29.04
CA TYR A 262 9.38 1.88 -29.97
C TYR A 262 9.65 2.69 -31.24
N TYR A 263 8.63 3.35 -31.79
CA TYR A 263 8.65 3.97 -33.11
C TYR A 263 8.51 5.50 -33.06
N GLU A 264 8.09 6.05 -31.93
CA GLU A 264 7.74 7.46 -31.77
C GLU A 264 8.42 8.03 -30.52
N ASP A 265 8.84 9.29 -30.61
CA ASP A 265 9.35 10.09 -29.48
C ASP A 265 8.75 11.51 -29.56
N PRO A 266 7.44 11.67 -29.31
CA PRO A 266 6.75 12.94 -29.55
C PRO A 266 7.25 14.10 -28.67
N HIS A 267 7.94 13.79 -27.56
CA HIS A 267 8.52 14.78 -26.66
C HIS A 267 9.98 15.12 -27.00
N GLU A 268 10.61 14.40 -27.94
CA GLU A 268 12.01 14.58 -28.36
C GLU A 268 13.00 14.63 -27.17
N LEU A 269 12.93 13.64 -26.27
CA LEU A 269 13.61 13.67 -24.96
C LEU A 269 14.98 13.00 -24.91
N LEU A 270 15.54 12.54 -26.03
CA LEU A 270 16.87 11.94 -26.08
C LEU A 270 17.90 12.79 -25.30
N GLY A 271 18.47 12.23 -24.24
CA GLY A 271 19.47 12.90 -23.39
C GLY A 271 18.97 14.07 -22.52
N LYS A 272 17.65 14.23 -22.31
CA LYS A 272 17.07 15.41 -21.65
C LYS A 272 16.37 15.12 -20.32
N ALA A 273 15.95 13.88 -20.06
CA ALA A 273 15.20 13.55 -18.86
C ALA A 273 16.11 13.50 -17.63
N GLN A 274 15.70 14.15 -16.54
CA GLN A 274 16.42 14.08 -15.26
C GLN A 274 16.06 12.79 -14.52
N TYR A 275 14.81 12.34 -14.66
CA TYR A 275 14.33 11.08 -14.11
C TYR A 275 13.60 10.27 -15.18
N VAL A 276 13.88 8.97 -15.27
CA VAL A 276 13.06 8.03 -16.04
C VAL A 276 12.51 6.96 -15.10
N MET A 277 11.19 6.84 -15.03
CA MET A 277 10.51 5.88 -14.16
C MET A 277 9.52 5.08 -14.98
N ALA A 278 9.56 3.75 -14.92
CA ALA A 278 8.73 2.95 -15.81
C ALA A 278 8.45 1.53 -15.30
N ASN A 279 7.34 0.98 -15.77
CA ASN A 279 7.08 -0.47 -15.78
C ASN A 279 6.56 -0.83 -17.17
N PRO A 280 7.44 -1.08 -18.14
CA PRO A 280 7.03 -1.33 -19.52
C PRO A 280 6.47 -2.75 -19.69
N PRO A 281 5.80 -3.04 -20.81
CA PRO A 281 5.38 -4.42 -21.12
C PRO A 281 6.60 -5.35 -21.25
N PHE A 282 6.62 -6.43 -20.48
CA PHE A 282 7.72 -7.40 -20.46
C PHE A 282 7.70 -8.33 -21.67
N ASN A 283 8.89 -8.75 -22.10
CA ASN A 283 9.14 -9.84 -23.06
C ASN A 283 8.41 -9.68 -24.40
N VAL A 284 8.20 -8.44 -24.87
CA VAL A 284 7.58 -8.17 -26.18
C VAL A 284 8.48 -8.70 -27.30
N ASP A 285 7.95 -9.55 -28.18
CA ASP A 285 8.72 -10.31 -29.19
C ASP A 285 8.40 -9.92 -30.66
N GLU A 286 7.58 -8.89 -30.86
CA GLU A 286 7.13 -8.42 -32.18
C GLU A 286 7.63 -7.01 -32.57
N ILE A 287 8.66 -6.49 -31.89
CA ILE A 287 9.22 -5.16 -32.22
C ILE A 287 9.96 -5.25 -33.57
N ASP A 288 9.63 -4.36 -34.50
CA ASP A 288 10.24 -4.30 -35.83
C ASP A 288 11.70 -3.84 -35.77
N ALA A 289 12.65 -4.78 -35.90
CA ALA A 289 14.08 -4.49 -35.76
C ALA A 289 14.59 -3.53 -36.85
N ASP A 290 14.03 -3.58 -38.07
CA ASP A 290 14.47 -2.71 -39.17
C ASP A 290 14.09 -1.24 -38.91
N LYS A 291 13.03 -0.99 -38.14
CA LYS A 291 12.62 0.38 -37.73
C LYS A 291 13.44 0.94 -36.58
N VAL A 292 13.91 0.10 -35.65
CA VAL A 292 14.59 0.56 -34.43
C VAL A 292 16.11 0.46 -34.48
N LYS A 293 16.71 -0.31 -35.40
CA LYS A 293 18.17 -0.57 -35.42
C LYS A 293 19.08 0.66 -35.51
N SER A 294 18.57 1.77 -36.03
CA SER A 294 19.31 3.04 -36.16
C SER A 294 18.84 4.10 -35.17
N ASP A 295 18.02 3.72 -34.19
CA ASP A 295 17.51 4.62 -33.19
C ASP A 295 18.64 5.06 -32.24
N PRO A 296 18.90 6.38 -32.08
CA PRO A 296 19.94 6.86 -31.18
C PRO A 296 19.67 6.54 -29.70
N ARG A 297 18.43 6.15 -29.34
CA ARG A 297 18.07 5.67 -28.00
C ARG A 297 18.58 4.25 -27.72
N LEU A 298 19.30 3.60 -28.65
CA LEU A 298 19.94 2.29 -28.46
C LEU A 298 21.48 2.39 -28.37
N PRO A 299 22.06 3.06 -27.35
CA PRO A 299 23.51 3.25 -27.28
C PRO A 299 24.29 1.92 -27.14
N PHE A 300 23.64 0.86 -26.64
CA PHE A 300 24.25 -0.45 -26.42
C PHE A 300 24.03 -1.44 -27.60
N GLY A 301 23.26 -1.03 -28.60
CA GLY A 301 22.87 -1.86 -29.75
C GLY A 301 21.59 -2.67 -29.51
N LEU A 302 21.20 -3.45 -30.52
CA LEU A 302 19.99 -4.27 -30.46
C LEU A 302 20.22 -5.60 -29.72
N PRO A 303 19.21 -6.09 -28.97
CA PRO A 303 19.20 -7.45 -28.45
C PRO A 303 18.88 -8.47 -29.57
N GLY A 304 18.63 -9.73 -29.20
CA GLY A 304 18.43 -10.83 -30.15
C GLY A 304 17.31 -10.55 -31.17
N ILE A 305 17.53 -10.97 -32.42
CA ILE A 305 16.58 -10.83 -33.52
C ILE A 305 16.17 -12.23 -33.99
N ASN A 306 14.86 -12.48 -34.08
CA ASN A 306 14.32 -13.74 -34.59
C ASN A 306 14.36 -13.83 -36.12
N LYS A 307 13.98 -14.99 -36.66
CA LYS A 307 14.01 -15.26 -38.12
C LYS A 307 13.11 -14.33 -38.93
N GLN A 308 12.10 -13.73 -38.29
CA GLN A 308 11.14 -12.80 -38.88
C GLN A 308 11.62 -11.34 -38.81
N LYS A 309 12.90 -11.10 -38.47
CA LYS A 309 13.47 -9.76 -38.28
C LYS A 309 12.73 -8.94 -37.22
N ARG A 310 12.23 -9.61 -36.18
CA ARG A 310 11.70 -8.97 -34.98
C ARG A 310 12.65 -9.16 -33.82
N VAL A 311 12.72 -8.19 -32.93
CA VAL A 311 13.44 -8.35 -31.66
C VAL A 311 12.75 -9.45 -30.86
N SER A 312 13.49 -10.49 -30.45
CA SER A 312 12.93 -11.65 -29.76
C SER A 312 12.56 -11.38 -28.30
N ASN A 313 13.10 -10.32 -27.70
CA ASN A 313 12.73 -9.86 -26.37
C ASN A 313 12.99 -8.34 -26.23
N GLY A 314 11.91 -7.57 -26.04
CA GLY A 314 11.93 -6.12 -25.96
C GLY A 314 12.49 -5.53 -24.67
N ASN A 315 12.82 -6.33 -23.65
CA ASN A 315 13.30 -5.81 -22.37
C ASN A 315 14.53 -4.90 -22.54
N TYR A 316 15.53 -5.34 -23.33
CA TYR A 316 16.75 -4.55 -23.55
C TYR A 316 16.58 -3.40 -24.55
N VAL A 317 15.49 -3.37 -25.32
CA VAL A 317 15.08 -2.17 -26.08
C VAL A 317 14.60 -1.11 -25.09
N TRP A 318 13.73 -1.47 -24.16
CA TRP A 318 13.26 -0.58 -23.11
C TRP A 318 14.38 -0.07 -22.20
N ILE A 319 15.22 -0.97 -21.67
CA ILE A 319 16.35 -0.58 -20.81
C ILE A 319 17.26 0.42 -21.53
N SER A 320 17.57 0.16 -22.81
CA SER A 320 18.39 1.06 -23.62
C SER A 320 17.70 2.41 -23.82
N TYR A 321 16.38 2.43 -24.09
CA TYR A 321 15.62 3.66 -24.25
C TYR A 321 15.60 4.48 -22.97
N PHE A 322 15.36 3.83 -21.82
CA PHE A 322 15.39 4.50 -20.52
C PHE A 322 16.72 5.19 -20.29
N TYR A 323 17.83 4.47 -20.52
CA TYR A 323 19.17 5.06 -20.45
C TYR A 323 19.38 6.19 -21.47
N GLY A 324 18.95 6.00 -22.73
CA GLY A 324 19.10 6.98 -23.80
C GLY A 324 18.35 8.29 -23.56
N TYR A 325 17.26 8.26 -22.79
CA TYR A 325 16.53 9.45 -22.39
C TYR A 325 17.20 10.28 -21.30
N LEU A 326 18.04 9.67 -20.45
CA LEU A 326 18.65 10.37 -19.32
C LEU A 326 19.63 11.45 -19.77
N CYS A 327 19.61 12.61 -19.11
CA CYS A 327 20.70 13.59 -19.19
C CYS A 327 21.97 13.08 -18.47
N GLU A 328 23.07 13.83 -18.52
CA GLU A 328 24.35 13.41 -17.91
C GLU A 328 24.27 13.17 -16.40
N THR A 329 23.36 13.84 -15.71
CA THR A 329 23.09 13.67 -14.27
C THR A 329 21.81 12.89 -13.99
N GLY A 330 21.24 12.27 -15.03
CA GLY A 330 19.94 11.63 -14.96
C GLY A 330 19.97 10.31 -14.19
N ARG A 331 18.86 9.99 -13.52
CA ARG A 331 18.66 8.72 -12.82
C ARG A 331 17.42 8.00 -13.35
N ALA A 332 17.50 6.68 -13.52
CA ALA A 332 16.34 5.87 -13.90
C ALA A 332 16.05 4.81 -12.85
N GLY A 333 14.77 4.49 -12.68
CA GLY A 333 14.31 3.43 -11.80
C GLY A 333 13.10 2.74 -12.40
N PHE A 334 13.19 1.45 -12.66
CA PHE A 334 12.17 0.76 -13.44
C PHE A 334 12.03 -0.71 -13.06
N VAL A 335 10.85 -1.27 -13.34
CA VAL A 335 10.58 -2.68 -13.12
C VAL A 335 10.94 -3.48 -14.37
N MET A 336 11.59 -4.63 -14.19
CA MET A 336 11.84 -5.62 -15.24
C MET A 336 11.49 -7.03 -14.77
N SER A 337 11.15 -7.91 -15.71
CA SER A 337 11.13 -9.37 -15.49
C SER A 337 12.50 -9.83 -14.97
N SER A 338 12.54 -10.71 -13.96
CA SER A 338 13.81 -11.28 -13.44
C SER A 338 14.61 -12.02 -14.51
N GLN A 339 13.99 -12.41 -15.64
CA GLN A 339 14.72 -12.98 -16.77
C GLN A 339 15.71 -11.99 -17.39
N ALA A 340 15.46 -10.67 -17.29
CA ALA A 340 16.31 -9.65 -17.88
C ALA A 340 17.72 -9.64 -17.26
N SER A 341 17.87 -9.89 -15.96
CA SER A 341 19.17 -9.82 -15.28
C SER A 341 20.08 -11.00 -15.55
N SER A 342 19.55 -12.11 -16.06
CA SER A 342 20.33 -13.31 -16.38
C SER A 342 20.17 -13.78 -17.83
N ALA A 343 19.54 -12.98 -18.71
CA ALA A 343 19.35 -13.34 -20.11
C ALA A 343 20.71 -13.58 -20.81
N GLY A 344 20.85 -14.68 -21.53
CA GLY A 344 22.08 -15.04 -22.24
C GLY A 344 22.23 -14.39 -23.62
N ARG A 345 23.18 -14.88 -24.42
CA ARG A 345 23.34 -14.55 -25.86
C ARG A 345 23.45 -13.04 -26.16
N ASP A 346 22.60 -12.50 -27.02
CA ASP A 346 22.71 -11.13 -27.51
C ASP A 346 22.23 -10.13 -26.45
N GLU A 347 21.27 -10.52 -25.61
CA GLU A 347 20.86 -9.77 -24.43
C GLU A 347 22.02 -9.61 -23.44
N ALA A 348 22.83 -10.66 -23.24
CA ALA A 348 24.03 -10.59 -22.41
C ALA A 348 25.06 -9.57 -22.94
N LYS A 349 25.20 -9.43 -24.26
CA LYS A 349 26.10 -8.43 -24.87
C LYS A 349 25.61 -7.00 -24.65
N VAL A 350 24.30 -6.77 -24.73
CA VAL A 350 23.71 -5.46 -24.44
C VAL A 350 23.88 -5.13 -22.96
N ARG A 351 23.59 -6.10 -22.07
CA ARG A 351 23.78 -5.96 -20.62
C ARG A 351 25.23 -5.68 -20.26
N GLN A 352 26.19 -6.40 -20.84
CA GLN A 352 27.61 -6.18 -20.65
C GLN A 352 27.97 -4.71 -20.91
N LYS A 353 27.61 -4.17 -22.09
CA LYS A 353 27.92 -2.77 -22.43
C LYS A 353 27.25 -1.75 -21.50
N LEU A 354 26.04 -2.06 -21.02
CA LEU A 354 25.35 -1.23 -20.02
C LEU A 354 26.11 -1.23 -18.69
N ILE A 355 26.58 -2.39 -18.23
CA ILE A 355 27.37 -2.50 -16.99
C ILE A 355 28.73 -1.80 -17.16
N GLU A 356 29.37 -1.96 -18.33
CA GLU A 356 30.64 -1.32 -18.68
C GLU A 356 30.55 0.21 -18.73
N SER A 357 29.35 0.80 -18.85
CA SER A 357 29.18 2.26 -18.73
C SER A 357 29.40 2.77 -17.30
N GLY A 358 29.30 1.88 -16.31
CA GLY A 358 29.42 2.20 -14.88
C GLY A 358 28.19 2.93 -14.32
N ASP A 359 27.07 2.93 -15.04
CA ASP A 359 25.85 3.66 -14.63
C ASP A 359 24.77 2.76 -14.02
N VAL A 360 24.95 1.44 -14.00
CA VAL A 360 24.06 0.55 -13.23
C VAL A 360 24.30 0.81 -11.75
N ASP A 361 23.32 1.36 -11.05
CA ASP A 361 23.48 1.80 -9.66
C ASP A 361 23.22 0.65 -8.68
N LEU A 362 21.98 0.16 -8.69
CA LEU A 362 21.52 -0.89 -7.79
C LEU A 362 20.43 -1.77 -8.41
N MET A 363 20.34 -2.99 -7.89
CA MET A 363 19.40 -4.04 -8.28
C MET A 363 18.63 -4.53 -7.06
N VAL A 364 17.31 -4.61 -7.15
CA VAL A 364 16.45 -5.14 -6.06
C VAL A 364 15.62 -6.30 -6.57
N ALA A 365 15.87 -7.51 -6.05
CA ALA A 365 15.02 -8.66 -6.33
C ALA A 365 13.75 -8.61 -5.48
N ILE A 366 12.59 -8.76 -6.12
CA ILE A 366 11.29 -8.65 -5.48
C ILE A 366 10.63 -10.04 -5.44
N ARG A 367 9.97 -10.35 -4.32
CA ARG A 367 9.20 -11.58 -4.19
C ARG A 367 8.12 -11.67 -5.28
N PRO A 368 7.81 -12.86 -5.82
CA PRO A 368 6.62 -13.04 -6.62
C PRO A 368 5.35 -12.56 -5.89
N ASN A 369 4.29 -12.34 -6.67
CA ASN A 369 2.94 -11.98 -6.19
C ASN A 369 2.76 -10.54 -5.66
N PHE A 370 3.63 -9.61 -6.04
CA PHE A 370 3.35 -8.17 -5.89
C PHE A 370 2.35 -7.69 -6.94
N PHE A 371 2.45 -8.20 -8.17
CA PHE A 371 1.52 -7.89 -9.25
C PHE A 371 0.19 -8.61 -9.08
N TYR A 372 -0.90 -7.85 -9.23
CA TYR A 372 -2.28 -8.33 -9.03
C TYR A 372 -2.71 -9.36 -10.08
N THR A 373 -2.37 -9.12 -11.36
CA THR A 373 -2.91 -9.90 -12.48
C THR A 373 -2.11 -11.15 -12.82
N ARG A 374 -0.80 -11.18 -12.51
CA ARG A 374 0.08 -12.33 -12.79
C ARG A 374 1.23 -12.41 -11.78
N ALA A 375 1.49 -13.62 -11.30
CA ALA A 375 2.68 -13.95 -10.51
C ALA A 375 3.93 -13.96 -11.40
N VAL A 376 4.46 -12.79 -11.74
CA VAL A 376 5.71 -12.67 -12.51
C VAL A 376 6.83 -12.26 -11.55
N PRO A 377 7.92 -13.05 -11.45
CA PRO A 377 9.14 -12.59 -10.77
C PRO A 377 9.66 -11.32 -11.44
N CYS A 378 9.89 -10.28 -10.65
CA CYS A 378 10.43 -9.03 -11.13
C CYS A 378 11.61 -8.56 -10.28
N GLU A 379 12.38 -7.66 -10.88
CA GLU A 379 13.45 -6.94 -10.23
C GLU A 379 13.28 -5.45 -10.52
N LEU A 380 13.68 -4.62 -9.56
CA LEU A 380 13.81 -3.19 -9.75
C LEU A 380 15.24 -2.88 -10.14
N TRP A 381 15.39 -2.16 -11.24
CA TRP A 381 16.68 -1.74 -11.78
C TRP A 381 16.80 -0.24 -11.59
N PHE A 382 17.99 0.21 -11.21
CA PHE A 382 18.29 1.62 -11.10
C PHE A 382 19.56 1.96 -11.85
N LEU A 383 19.51 3.08 -12.56
CA LEU A 383 20.63 3.65 -13.28
C LEU A 383 20.92 5.04 -12.71
N ASP A 384 22.19 5.38 -12.55
CA ASP A 384 22.64 6.70 -12.15
C ASP A 384 23.82 7.13 -13.02
N ARG A 385 23.59 8.14 -13.87
CA ARG A 385 24.64 8.68 -14.74
C ARG A 385 25.61 9.61 -14.01
N ALA A 386 25.23 10.10 -12.84
CA ALA A 386 26.06 10.87 -11.92
C ALA A 386 26.62 10.04 -10.77
N LYS A 387 26.72 8.72 -10.95
CA LYS A 387 27.25 7.80 -9.94
C LYS A 387 28.64 8.25 -9.45
N PRO A 388 28.88 8.31 -8.12
CA PRO A 388 30.18 8.70 -7.58
C PRO A 388 31.31 7.78 -8.07
N GLU A 389 32.51 8.34 -8.26
CA GLU A 389 33.67 7.61 -8.78
C GLU A 389 33.99 6.35 -7.95
N ALA A 390 33.84 6.42 -6.62
CA ALA A 390 34.06 5.29 -5.71
C ALA A 390 33.09 4.11 -5.92
N HIS A 391 31.99 4.32 -6.66
CA HIS A 391 30.96 3.30 -6.94
C HIS A 391 30.80 3.03 -8.44
N LYS A 392 31.56 3.71 -9.31
CA LYS A 392 31.42 3.60 -10.77
C LYS A 392 31.54 2.16 -11.27
N ASP A 393 32.48 1.40 -10.72
CA ASP A 393 32.72 0.00 -11.06
C ASP A 393 32.04 -0.99 -10.09
N LYS A 394 31.00 -0.55 -9.35
CA LYS A 394 30.27 -1.39 -8.39
C LYS A 394 28.79 -1.41 -8.69
N VAL A 395 28.04 -2.39 -8.19
CA VAL A 395 26.57 -2.41 -8.21
C VAL A 395 26.07 -2.91 -6.86
N LEU A 396 25.13 -2.20 -6.25
CA LEU A 396 24.50 -2.65 -5.01
C LEU A 396 23.43 -3.71 -5.33
N MET A 397 23.62 -4.92 -4.84
CA MET A 397 22.69 -6.04 -5.02
C MET A 397 21.86 -6.21 -3.74
N ILE A 398 20.54 -6.06 -3.84
CA ILE A 398 19.60 -6.28 -2.74
C ILE A 398 18.65 -7.43 -3.11
N ASP A 399 18.58 -8.47 -2.30
CA ASP A 399 17.56 -9.52 -2.39
C ASP A 399 16.46 -9.27 -1.35
N ALA A 400 15.36 -8.64 -1.78
CA ALA A 400 14.22 -8.32 -0.92
C ALA A 400 13.11 -9.38 -1.00
N GLN A 401 13.37 -10.59 -1.54
CA GLN A 401 12.34 -11.62 -1.68
C GLN A 401 11.81 -12.18 -0.35
N SER A 402 12.56 -12.00 0.73
CA SER A 402 12.18 -12.36 2.11
C SER A 402 11.47 -11.23 2.86
N ILE A 403 11.47 -10.00 2.31
CA ILE A 403 10.85 -8.83 2.93
C ILE A 403 9.49 -8.61 2.26
N TYR A 404 8.41 -8.94 2.96
CA TYR A 404 7.05 -8.71 2.47
C TYR A 404 6.04 -8.85 3.62
N ARG A 405 4.83 -8.31 3.43
CA ARG A 405 3.66 -8.73 4.18
C ARG A 405 2.64 -9.31 3.21
N LYS A 406 1.85 -10.28 3.69
CA LYS A 406 0.74 -10.85 2.91
C LYS A 406 -0.47 -9.94 3.10
N VAL A 407 -0.98 -9.36 2.02
CA VAL A 407 -2.22 -8.56 2.03
C VAL A 407 -3.43 -9.46 1.83
N THR A 408 -3.29 -10.43 0.92
CA THR A 408 -4.27 -11.49 0.70
C THR A 408 -3.52 -12.81 0.53
N ARG A 409 -4.26 -13.91 0.40
CA ARG A 409 -3.70 -15.22 0.04
C ARG A 409 -2.80 -15.20 -1.20
N ARG A 410 -3.07 -14.28 -2.14
CA ARG A 410 -2.39 -14.21 -3.44
C ARG A 410 -1.53 -12.96 -3.63
N ILE A 411 -1.62 -11.95 -2.77
CA ILE A 411 -0.98 -10.64 -2.99
C ILE A 411 -0.06 -10.32 -1.82
N ASN A 412 1.17 -9.95 -2.17
CA ASN A 412 2.18 -9.41 -1.27
C ASN A 412 2.34 -7.91 -1.51
N ASP A 413 2.69 -7.17 -0.47
CA ASP A 413 3.22 -5.81 -0.58
C ASP A 413 4.31 -5.57 0.48
N PHE A 414 4.78 -4.32 0.59
CA PHE A 414 5.63 -3.88 1.69
C PHE A 414 4.78 -3.13 2.72
N SER A 415 5.02 -3.39 4.01
CA SER A 415 4.63 -2.42 5.03
C SER A 415 5.46 -1.13 4.88
N PRO A 416 4.98 0.02 5.39
CA PRO A 416 5.77 1.25 5.39
C PRO A 416 7.15 1.04 6.02
N GLU A 417 7.24 0.29 7.12
CA GLU A 417 8.51 0.01 7.79
C GLU A 417 9.42 -0.91 6.98
N GLN A 418 8.87 -1.90 6.28
CA GLN A 418 9.64 -2.76 5.37
C GLN A 418 10.24 -1.97 4.20
N GLU A 419 9.47 -1.05 3.60
CA GLU A 419 9.99 -0.15 2.56
C GLU A 419 11.09 0.76 3.12
N GLN A 420 10.87 1.38 4.30
CA GLN A 420 11.89 2.22 4.96
C GLN A 420 13.17 1.45 5.29
N ASN A 421 13.06 0.18 5.71
CA ASN A 421 14.21 -0.67 5.97
C ASN A 421 15.02 -0.97 4.71
N ILE A 422 14.37 -1.21 3.57
CA ILE A 422 15.05 -1.37 2.28
C ILE A 422 15.74 -0.04 1.89
N LEU A 423 15.05 1.10 2.04
CA LEU A 423 15.60 2.42 1.77
C LEU A 423 16.79 2.74 2.69
N ALA A 424 16.79 2.27 3.93
CA ALA A 424 17.90 2.44 4.86
C ALA A 424 19.20 1.80 4.34
N ILE A 425 19.11 0.65 3.65
CA ILE A 425 20.25 0.04 2.96
C ILE A 425 20.81 0.99 1.89
N VAL A 426 19.91 1.59 1.10
CA VAL A 426 20.28 2.56 0.04
C VAL A 426 20.89 3.83 0.64
N TRP A 427 20.38 4.32 1.77
CA TRP A 427 20.97 5.47 2.47
C TRP A 427 22.39 5.16 2.97
N LEU A 428 22.61 3.98 3.54
CA LEU A 428 23.94 3.56 3.97
C LEU A 428 24.90 3.42 2.78
N TYR A 429 24.42 2.89 1.66
CA TYR A 429 25.18 2.86 0.40
C TYR A 429 25.54 4.27 -0.10
N ARG A 430 24.65 5.25 0.09
CA ARG A 430 24.88 6.67 -0.24
C ARG A 430 25.62 7.46 0.86
N GLU A 431 26.18 6.79 1.87
CA GLU A 431 26.88 7.41 3.00
C GLU A 431 26.00 8.37 3.85
N GLN A 432 24.68 8.16 3.85
CA GLN A 432 23.70 8.96 4.58
C GLN A 432 23.35 8.35 5.94
N SER A 433 24.35 8.03 6.77
CA SER A 433 24.15 7.36 8.06
C SER A 433 23.23 8.14 9.02
N GLU A 434 23.16 9.47 8.91
CA GLU A 434 22.23 10.28 9.72
C GLU A 434 20.76 9.91 9.48
N ARG A 435 20.36 9.61 8.24
CA ARG A 435 18.99 9.19 7.92
C ARG A 435 18.67 7.82 8.51
N TYR A 436 19.63 6.90 8.43
CA TYR A 436 19.53 5.59 9.09
C TYR A 436 19.33 5.74 10.60
N LEU A 437 20.15 6.57 11.27
CA LEU A 437 20.03 6.81 12.70
C LEU A 437 18.72 7.50 13.07
N HIS A 438 18.24 8.42 12.24
CA HIS A 438 16.93 9.05 12.44
C HIS A 438 15.79 8.02 12.34
N LEU A 439 15.84 7.10 11.36
CA LEU A 439 14.86 6.02 11.24
C LEU A 439 14.90 5.09 12.46
N LEU A 440 16.09 4.65 12.86
CA LEU A 440 16.28 3.82 14.05
C LEU A 440 15.72 4.49 15.31
N LYS A 441 16.02 5.79 15.48
CA LYS A 441 15.46 6.61 16.57
C LYS A 441 13.94 6.66 16.53
N SER A 442 13.35 6.80 15.34
CA SER A 442 11.89 6.84 15.17
C SER A 442 11.24 5.52 15.59
N TYR A 443 11.84 4.37 15.28
CA TYR A 443 11.35 3.07 15.75
C TYR A 443 11.46 2.92 17.27
N CYS A 444 12.60 3.26 17.86
CA CYS A 444 12.76 3.23 19.32
C CYS A 444 11.75 4.13 20.04
N GLN A 445 11.48 5.31 19.47
CA GLN A 445 10.45 6.20 19.99
C GLN A 445 9.04 5.63 19.82
N ARG A 446 8.77 4.96 18.69
CA ARG A 446 7.49 4.31 18.44
C ARG A 446 7.21 3.16 19.40
N VAL A 447 8.20 2.37 19.79
CA VAL A 447 8.07 1.36 20.86
C VAL A 447 7.49 1.99 22.13
N LEU A 448 8.07 3.10 22.59
CA LEU A 448 7.61 3.79 23.80
C LEU A 448 6.21 4.38 23.63
N THR A 449 5.94 5.04 22.50
CA THR A 449 4.62 5.62 22.26
C THR A 449 3.54 4.55 22.15
N GLU A 450 3.80 3.41 21.50
CA GLU A 450 2.81 2.32 21.44
C GLU A 450 2.61 1.62 22.79
N ALA A 451 3.64 1.58 23.64
CA ALA A 451 3.50 1.11 25.02
C ALA A 451 2.69 2.09 25.88
N GLU A 452 2.87 3.39 25.70
CA GLU A 452 2.05 4.41 26.36
C GLU A 452 0.58 4.33 25.93
N ASN A 453 0.33 4.08 24.64
CA ASN A 453 -1.01 3.92 24.08
C ASN A 453 -1.80 2.74 24.68
N CYS A 454 -1.15 1.75 25.31
CA CYS A 454 -1.85 0.72 26.08
C CYS A 454 -2.60 1.28 27.31
N TYR A 455 -2.15 2.43 27.83
CA TYR A 455 -2.64 3.06 29.07
C TYR A 455 -3.25 4.44 28.85
N ALA A 456 -3.11 5.03 27.67
CA ALA A 456 -3.66 6.35 27.32
C ALA A 456 -4.99 6.23 26.55
N ALA A 457 -5.89 7.18 26.78
CA ALA A 457 -7.11 7.32 26.01
C ALA A 457 -6.78 7.88 24.61
N GLN A 458 -7.39 7.33 23.56
CA GLN A 458 -7.26 7.81 22.18
C GLN A 458 -8.62 8.24 21.66
N ASP A 459 -8.70 9.46 21.09
CA ASP A 459 -9.91 9.97 20.41
C ASP A 459 -11.22 9.84 21.22
N GLY A 460 -11.13 9.96 22.55
CA GLY A 460 -12.26 9.84 23.47
C GLY A 460 -12.64 8.41 23.87
N ALA A 461 -11.93 7.39 23.35
CA ALA A 461 -12.03 6.00 23.78
C ALA A 461 -11.17 5.74 25.04
N ALA A 462 -11.64 4.82 25.89
CA ALA A 462 -10.89 4.39 27.06
C ALA A 462 -9.59 3.66 26.64
N PRO A 463 -8.53 3.69 27.48
CA PRO A 463 -7.30 2.97 27.18
C PRO A 463 -7.54 1.47 26.90
N PRO A 464 -6.86 0.85 25.92
CA PRO A 464 -7.17 -0.51 25.48
C PRO A 464 -7.14 -1.56 26.60
N LEU A 465 -6.12 -1.53 27.47
CA LEU A 465 -6.01 -2.50 28.57
C LEU A 465 -7.12 -2.31 29.62
N SER A 466 -7.46 -1.06 29.96
CA SER A 466 -8.56 -0.80 30.90
C SER A 466 -9.92 -1.12 30.29
N ALA A 467 -10.14 -0.78 29.02
CA ALA A 467 -11.37 -1.07 28.30
C ALA A 467 -11.63 -2.58 28.23
N PHE A 468 -10.59 -3.38 27.96
CA PHE A 468 -10.66 -4.84 28.00
C PHE A 468 -11.07 -5.36 29.40
N MET A 469 -10.41 -4.88 30.46
CA MET A 469 -10.71 -5.29 31.83
C MET A 469 -12.13 -4.87 32.28
N GLU A 470 -12.60 -3.70 31.87
CA GLU A 470 -13.98 -3.24 32.08
C GLU A 470 -14.99 -4.10 31.33
N ALA A 471 -14.68 -4.50 30.09
CA ALA A 471 -15.53 -5.37 29.29
C ALA A 471 -15.65 -6.78 29.90
N LEU A 472 -14.54 -7.36 30.41
CA LEU A 472 -14.55 -8.61 31.15
C LEU A 472 -15.37 -8.50 32.45
N THR A 473 -15.22 -7.40 33.18
CA THR A 473 -15.99 -7.13 34.41
C THR A 473 -17.49 -7.06 34.10
N THR A 474 -17.86 -6.41 33.00
CA THR A 474 -19.25 -6.32 32.53
C THR A 474 -19.80 -7.69 32.13
N MET A 475 -19.00 -8.51 31.44
CA MET A 475 -19.38 -9.88 31.07
C MET A 475 -19.59 -10.76 32.32
N LEU A 476 -18.70 -10.67 33.31
CA LEU A 476 -18.84 -11.41 34.56
C LEU A 476 -20.10 -10.98 35.34
N ALA A 477 -20.35 -9.68 35.44
CA ALA A 477 -21.53 -9.14 36.11
C ALA A 477 -22.84 -9.61 35.45
N ALA A 478 -22.85 -9.80 34.12
CA ALA A 478 -24.00 -10.34 33.41
C ALA A 478 -24.32 -11.81 33.77
N MET A 479 -23.33 -12.57 34.22
CA MET A 479 -23.48 -13.97 34.65
C MET A 479 -23.78 -14.10 36.15
N GLN A 480 -23.51 -13.06 36.93
CA GLN A 480 -23.55 -13.11 38.40
C GLN A 480 -24.91 -13.50 39.00
N PRO A 481 -26.06 -12.98 38.52
CA PRO A 481 -27.37 -13.39 39.05
C PRO A 481 -27.66 -14.88 38.87
N PHE A 482 -27.10 -15.50 37.82
CA PHE A 482 -27.23 -16.94 37.57
C PHE A 482 -26.29 -17.75 38.48
N MET A 483 -25.02 -17.33 38.59
CA MET A 483 -24.02 -18.00 39.43
C MET A 483 -24.44 -18.05 40.91
N GLU A 484 -24.98 -16.94 41.44
CA GLU A 484 -25.45 -16.84 42.83
C GLU A 484 -26.65 -17.75 43.13
N ALA A 485 -27.45 -18.10 42.11
CA ALA A 485 -28.64 -18.93 42.28
C ALA A 485 -28.36 -20.44 42.38
N GLN A 486 -27.12 -20.89 42.10
CA GLN A 486 -26.78 -22.32 42.01
C GLN A 486 -26.40 -22.99 43.35
N GLY A 487 -26.08 -22.21 44.39
CA GLY A 487 -25.75 -22.73 45.71
C GLY A 487 -24.66 -23.83 45.71
N GLU A 488 -24.91 -24.95 46.39
CA GLU A 488 -23.93 -26.05 46.56
C GLU A 488 -23.76 -26.95 45.32
N ASN A 489 -24.60 -26.84 44.28
CA ASN A 489 -24.54 -27.65 43.05
C ASN A 489 -23.77 -26.97 41.90
N ALA A 490 -23.03 -25.90 42.20
CA ALA A 490 -22.34 -25.09 41.21
C ALA A 490 -21.14 -25.82 40.56
N SER A 491 -21.12 -25.93 39.23
CA SER A 491 -20.00 -26.52 38.46
C SER A 491 -18.94 -25.49 38.01
N HIS A 492 -19.28 -24.20 38.12
CA HIS A 492 -18.42 -23.07 37.73
C HIS A 492 -17.35 -22.60 38.76
N PRO A 493 -17.39 -22.90 40.08
CA PRO A 493 -16.46 -22.31 41.06
C PRO A 493 -14.97 -22.53 40.74
N ALA A 494 -14.58 -23.74 40.32
CA ALA A 494 -13.18 -24.04 40.01
C ALA A 494 -12.66 -23.23 38.80
N VAL A 495 -13.48 -23.07 37.75
CA VAL A 495 -13.11 -22.28 36.56
C VAL A 495 -13.16 -20.78 36.87
N LEU A 496 -14.02 -20.36 37.79
CA LEU A 496 -14.09 -18.99 38.27
C LEU A 496 -12.86 -18.62 39.12
N GLU A 497 -12.38 -19.53 39.98
CA GLU A 497 -11.12 -19.37 40.71
C GLU A 497 -9.92 -19.29 39.74
N GLU A 498 -9.89 -20.14 38.71
CA GLU A 498 -8.90 -20.07 37.61
C GLU A 498 -8.93 -18.69 36.93
N TYR A 499 -10.11 -18.16 36.63
CA TYR A 499 -10.28 -16.83 36.05
C TYR A 499 -9.75 -15.73 36.98
N TYR A 500 -10.08 -15.75 38.27
CA TYR A 500 -9.61 -14.74 39.21
C TYR A 500 -8.08 -14.79 39.39
N ALA A 501 -7.50 -15.99 39.47
CA ALA A 501 -6.05 -16.15 39.53
C ALA A 501 -5.36 -15.60 38.27
N ALA A 502 -5.90 -15.90 37.08
CA ALA A 502 -5.39 -15.37 35.81
C ALA A 502 -5.55 -13.84 35.73
N ARG A 503 -6.66 -13.29 36.24
CA ARG A 503 -6.92 -11.84 36.28
C ARG A 503 -5.92 -11.11 37.17
N GLU A 504 -5.62 -11.66 38.35
CA GLU A 504 -4.61 -11.11 39.26
C GLU A 504 -3.22 -11.09 38.59
N LEU A 505 -2.82 -12.21 37.97
CA LEU A 505 -1.55 -12.28 37.26
C LEU A 505 -1.48 -11.26 36.11
N PHE A 506 -2.55 -11.16 35.31
CA PHE A 506 -2.65 -10.17 34.23
C PHE A 506 -2.49 -8.73 34.74
N ASN A 507 -3.11 -8.39 35.87
CA ASN A 507 -2.96 -7.07 36.48
C ASN A 507 -1.51 -6.79 36.93
N VAL A 508 -0.84 -7.78 37.51
CA VAL A 508 0.57 -7.67 37.93
C VAL A 508 1.49 -7.48 36.72
N ASP A 509 1.28 -8.23 35.64
CA ASP A 509 2.07 -8.12 34.41
C ASP A 509 1.82 -6.77 33.71
N ALA A 510 0.57 -6.31 33.67
CA ALA A 510 0.22 -4.98 33.17
C ALA A 510 0.86 -3.85 33.99
N GLU A 511 1.00 -4.00 35.30
CA GLU A 511 1.72 -3.04 36.13
C GLU A 511 3.23 -3.09 35.88
N THR A 512 3.77 -4.28 35.69
CA THR A 512 5.19 -4.51 35.37
C THR A 512 5.56 -3.85 34.04
N LEU A 513 4.73 -4.00 33.01
CA LEU A 513 4.90 -3.29 31.74
C LEU A 513 4.87 -1.76 31.92
N ARG A 514 3.93 -1.23 32.72
CA ARG A 514 3.82 0.22 33.00
C ARG A 514 5.04 0.78 33.72
N SER A 515 5.54 0.07 34.73
CA SER A 515 6.74 0.48 35.48
C SER A 515 8.00 0.44 34.60
N THR A 516 8.14 -0.60 33.77
CA THR A 516 9.22 -0.74 32.78
C THR A 516 9.16 0.40 31.76
N LEU A 517 7.98 0.72 31.23
CA LEU A 517 7.78 1.84 30.31
C LEU A 517 8.21 3.17 30.95
N THR A 518 7.84 3.40 32.20
CA THR A 518 8.20 4.62 32.93
C THR A 518 9.72 4.75 33.06
N HIS A 519 10.40 3.66 33.39
CA HIS A 519 11.86 3.62 33.48
C HIS A 519 12.52 3.88 32.11
N GLU A 520 12.12 3.14 31.07
CA GLU A 520 12.70 3.30 29.73
C GLU A 520 12.43 4.69 29.15
N THR A 521 11.26 5.27 29.39
CA THR A 521 10.94 6.64 28.95
C THR A 521 11.84 7.67 29.65
N ALA A 522 12.19 7.46 30.92
CA ALA A 522 13.10 8.34 31.63
C ALA A 522 14.53 8.27 31.06
N LEU A 523 15.01 7.06 30.73
CA LEU A 523 16.30 6.85 30.07
C LEU A 523 16.31 7.45 28.66
N TRP A 524 15.24 7.25 27.88
CA TRP A 524 15.11 7.75 26.51
C TRP A 524 15.24 9.28 26.41
N LYS A 525 14.71 10.02 27.39
CA LYS A 525 14.85 11.49 27.44
C LYS A 525 16.29 11.98 27.53
N GLN A 526 17.19 11.14 28.03
CA GLN A 526 18.62 11.43 28.18
C GLN A 526 19.47 10.75 27.10
N ASN A 527 18.83 10.05 26.16
CA ASN A 527 19.52 9.23 25.17
C ASN A 527 20.02 10.12 24.02
N ASP A 528 21.31 10.05 23.76
CA ASP A 528 21.90 10.68 22.58
C ASP A 528 21.41 10.01 21.30
N ALA A 529 21.49 10.75 20.18
CA ALA A 529 21.04 10.27 18.87
C ALA A 529 22.15 9.53 18.08
N ASP A 530 23.24 9.15 18.73
CA ASP A 530 24.33 8.40 18.11
C ASP A 530 24.05 6.89 18.03
N ASN A 531 24.82 6.18 17.20
CA ASN A 531 24.65 4.75 16.95
C ASN A 531 24.75 3.89 18.23
N ALA A 532 25.72 4.15 19.10
CA ALA A 532 25.95 3.33 20.28
C ALA A 532 24.80 3.48 21.28
N SER A 533 24.35 4.71 21.49
CA SER A 533 23.22 5.05 22.36
C SER A 533 21.91 4.46 21.84
N LEU A 534 21.64 4.53 20.54
CA LEU A 534 20.44 3.94 19.93
C LEU A 534 20.47 2.40 19.97
N LYS A 535 21.60 1.77 19.64
CA LYS A 535 21.77 0.32 19.76
C LYS A 535 21.52 -0.16 21.19
N ALA A 536 22.08 0.55 22.18
CA ALA A 536 21.82 0.24 23.59
C ALA A 536 20.33 0.42 23.95
N ALA A 537 19.63 1.39 23.35
CA ALA A 537 18.19 1.56 23.55
C ALA A 537 17.38 0.38 22.97
N VAL A 538 17.71 -0.11 21.78
CA VAL A 538 17.06 -1.29 21.19
C VAL A 538 17.17 -2.52 22.09
N GLU A 539 18.36 -2.77 22.64
CA GLU A 539 18.59 -3.88 23.57
C GLU A 539 17.78 -3.74 24.86
N ARG A 540 17.78 -2.54 25.48
CA ARG A 540 17.00 -2.30 26.70
C ARG A 540 15.49 -2.45 26.47
N GLN A 541 14.99 -1.93 25.35
CA GLN A 541 13.57 -1.99 24.97
C GLN A 541 13.08 -3.40 24.64
N SER A 542 13.96 -4.41 24.54
CA SER A 542 13.56 -5.82 24.41
C SER A 542 12.66 -6.29 25.56
N SER A 543 12.85 -5.73 26.77
CA SER A 543 12.02 -6.04 27.94
C SER A 543 10.57 -5.65 27.72
N LEU A 544 10.31 -4.49 27.10
CA LEU A 544 8.96 -4.03 26.74
C LEU A 544 8.32 -4.95 25.70
N ALA A 545 9.08 -5.39 24.69
CA ALA A 545 8.57 -6.28 23.64
C ALA A 545 8.22 -7.67 24.19
N ILE A 546 9.04 -8.23 25.09
CA ILE A 546 8.78 -9.52 25.75
C ILE A 546 7.53 -9.41 26.65
N LEU A 547 7.48 -8.39 27.51
CA LEU A 547 6.34 -8.16 28.39
C LEU A 547 5.04 -7.94 27.60
N SER A 548 5.08 -7.21 26.49
CA SER A 548 3.88 -6.99 25.68
C SER A 548 3.38 -8.26 24.99
N ARG A 549 4.29 -9.11 24.50
CA ARG A 549 3.95 -10.43 23.94
C ARG A 549 3.27 -11.30 24.99
N ASP A 550 3.86 -11.41 26.18
CA ASP A 550 3.37 -12.28 27.24
C ASP A 550 2.01 -11.77 27.78
N LEU A 551 1.85 -10.45 27.91
CA LEU A 551 0.58 -9.83 28.28
C LEU A 551 -0.52 -10.04 27.21
N GLY A 552 -0.15 -10.04 25.92
CA GLY A 552 -1.08 -10.36 24.84
C GLY A 552 -1.60 -11.79 24.94
N LYS A 553 -0.72 -12.77 25.18
CA LYS A 553 -1.11 -14.16 25.44
C LYS A 553 -1.98 -14.29 26.69
N ALA A 554 -1.65 -13.54 27.75
CA ALA A 554 -2.44 -13.52 28.97
C ALA A 554 -3.85 -12.93 28.75
N ALA A 555 -4.00 -11.88 27.93
CA ALA A 555 -5.31 -11.34 27.55
C ALA A 555 -6.19 -12.38 26.85
N ASP A 556 -5.63 -13.12 25.90
CA ASP A 556 -6.33 -14.19 25.19
C ASP A 556 -6.75 -15.33 26.13
N ALA A 557 -5.84 -15.77 27.00
CA ALA A 557 -6.13 -16.79 27.99
C ALA A 557 -7.24 -16.33 28.94
N LEU A 558 -7.16 -15.09 29.44
CA LEU A 558 -8.14 -14.52 30.37
C LEU A 558 -9.56 -14.48 29.76
N TYR A 559 -9.68 -14.03 28.51
CA TYR A 559 -10.95 -14.03 27.79
C TYR A 559 -11.48 -15.45 27.57
N LYS A 560 -10.63 -16.40 27.15
CA LYS A 560 -11.01 -17.81 26.94
C LYS A 560 -11.49 -18.45 28.24
N THR A 561 -10.83 -18.20 29.36
CA THR A 561 -11.25 -18.72 30.67
C THR A 561 -12.60 -18.13 31.09
N LEU A 562 -12.86 -16.83 30.87
CA LEU A 562 -14.17 -16.26 31.15
C LEU A 562 -15.28 -16.81 30.23
N CYS A 563 -14.96 -17.08 28.97
CA CYS A 563 -15.86 -17.81 28.06
C CYS A 563 -16.18 -19.21 28.59
N ARG A 564 -15.18 -19.95 29.08
CA ARG A 564 -15.39 -21.26 29.72
C ARG A 564 -16.30 -21.17 30.94
N VAL A 565 -16.21 -20.12 31.75
CA VAL A 565 -17.16 -19.86 32.85
C VAL A 565 -18.58 -19.71 32.31
N ALA A 566 -18.76 -18.90 31.25
CA ALA A 566 -20.07 -18.71 30.62
C ALA A 566 -20.64 -20.02 30.05
N ASP A 567 -19.83 -20.78 29.32
CA ASP A 567 -20.23 -22.04 28.69
C ASP A 567 -20.56 -23.10 29.77
N THR A 568 -19.82 -23.11 30.89
CA THR A 568 -20.11 -23.98 32.04
C THR A 568 -21.46 -23.62 32.66
N CYS A 569 -21.75 -22.33 32.83
CA CYS A 569 -23.05 -21.86 33.35
C CYS A 569 -24.21 -22.25 32.41
N GLU A 570 -24.04 -22.10 31.10
CA GLU A 570 -25.07 -22.41 30.10
C GLU A 570 -25.39 -23.91 30.01
N SER A 571 -24.40 -24.77 30.26
CA SER A 571 -24.53 -26.24 30.17
C SER A 571 -25.42 -26.87 31.25
N ILE A 572 -25.89 -26.10 32.23
CA ILE A 572 -26.60 -26.63 33.40
C ILE A 572 -28.08 -26.87 33.09
N GLU A 573 -28.54 -28.10 33.33
CA GLU A 573 -29.87 -28.58 32.89
C GLU A 573 -31.01 -28.30 33.90
N ALA A 574 -30.74 -27.77 35.08
CA ALA A 574 -31.73 -27.56 36.12
C ALA A 574 -32.86 -26.57 35.68
N PRO A 575 -34.15 -26.96 35.68
CA PRO A 575 -35.25 -26.16 35.08
C PRO A 575 -35.52 -24.79 35.75
N CYS A 576 -35.20 -24.65 37.04
CA CYS A 576 -35.35 -23.38 37.77
C CYS A 576 -34.20 -22.41 37.47
N GLU A 577 -32.98 -22.93 37.40
CA GLU A 577 -31.76 -22.15 37.12
C GLU A 577 -31.70 -21.75 35.64
N LYS A 578 -32.06 -22.64 34.72
CA LYS A 578 -32.09 -22.37 33.26
C LYS A 578 -33.04 -21.22 32.87
N LYS A 579 -34.04 -20.91 33.70
CA LYS A 579 -34.91 -19.73 33.50
C LYS A 579 -34.23 -18.39 33.86
N LEU A 580 -33.16 -18.42 34.66
CA LEU A 580 -32.37 -17.26 35.06
C LEU A 580 -31.28 -16.94 34.02
N TRP A 581 -30.87 -17.92 33.21
CA TRP A 581 -29.93 -17.70 32.12
C TRP A 581 -30.62 -17.00 30.94
N ASN A 582 -30.11 -15.84 30.56
CA ASN A 582 -30.54 -15.14 29.36
C ASN A 582 -29.36 -14.99 28.39
N SER A 583 -29.33 -15.83 27.36
CA SER A 583 -28.23 -15.84 26.38
C SER A 583 -28.06 -14.48 25.68
N ARG A 584 -29.12 -13.66 25.54
CA ARG A 584 -28.99 -12.32 24.94
C ARG A 584 -28.23 -11.36 25.85
N THR A 585 -28.42 -11.43 27.17
CA THR A 585 -27.76 -10.54 28.14
C THR A 585 -26.31 -10.91 28.38
N VAL A 586 -25.90 -12.16 28.10
CA VAL A 586 -24.51 -12.62 28.22
C VAL A 586 -23.75 -12.49 26.89
N ASN A 587 -24.39 -12.80 25.75
CA ASN A 587 -23.72 -12.77 24.45
C ASN A 587 -23.33 -11.37 23.98
N SER A 588 -24.09 -10.33 24.34
CA SER A 588 -23.73 -8.96 23.97
C SER A 588 -22.45 -8.48 24.69
N PRO A 589 -22.32 -8.59 26.03
CA PRO A 589 -21.06 -8.35 26.74
C PRO A 589 -19.91 -9.24 26.26
N ARG A 590 -20.16 -10.52 25.96
CA ARG A 590 -19.13 -11.44 25.42
C ARG A 590 -18.53 -10.91 24.12
N LYS A 591 -19.35 -10.46 23.16
CA LYS A 591 -18.88 -9.84 21.92
C LYS A 591 -18.09 -8.55 22.14
N LYS A 592 -18.53 -7.72 23.09
CA LYS A 592 -17.81 -6.48 23.45
C LYS A 592 -16.45 -6.79 24.09
N ALA A 593 -16.38 -7.81 24.95
CA ALA A 593 -15.13 -8.26 25.55
C ALA A 593 -14.16 -8.82 24.51
N ASP A 594 -14.66 -9.55 23.50
CA ASP A 594 -13.83 -10.02 22.40
C ASP A 594 -13.28 -8.88 21.53
N ALA A 595 -14.12 -7.89 21.21
CA ALA A 595 -13.67 -6.69 20.48
C ALA A 595 -12.61 -5.93 21.28
N ALA A 596 -12.86 -5.65 22.57
CA ALA A 596 -11.89 -4.97 23.43
C ALA A 596 -10.60 -5.78 23.64
N ARG A 597 -10.68 -7.12 23.65
CA ARG A 597 -9.51 -8.01 23.65
C ARG A 597 -8.70 -7.83 22.37
N GLN A 598 -9.34 -7.85 21.21
CA GLN A 598 -8.66 -7.64 19.92
C GLN A 598 -7.94 -6.29 19.91
N ASP A 599 -8.60 -5.21 20.35
CA ASP A 599 -8.00 -3.89 20.44
C ASP A 599 -6.78 -3.86 21.38
N ALA A 600 -6.89 -4.49 22.55
CA ALA A 600 -5.81 -4.58 23.53
C ALA A 600 -4.61 -5.41 23.03
N VAL A 601 -4.86 -6.58 22.45
CA VAL A 601 -3.83 -7.48 21.90
C VAL A 601 -3.13 -6.82 20.72
N GLU A 602 -3.88 -6.15 19.85
CA GLU A 602 -3.32 -5.42 18.72
C GLU A 602 -2.42 -4.27 19.20
N GLN A 603 -2.86 -3.47 20.17
CA GLN A 603 -2.04 -2.41 20.73
C GLN A 603 -0.73 -2.95 21.35
N LEU A 604 -0.78 -4.09 22.05
CA LEU A 604 0.42 -4.76 22.59
C LEU A 604 1.34 -5.31 21.49
N ARG A 605 0.76 -5.77 20.37
CA ARG A 605 1.49 -6.23 19.19
C ARG A 605 2.31 -5.10 18.56
N LEU A 606 1.81 -3.86 18.57
CA LEU A 606 2.53 -2.74 17.97
C LEU A 606 3.87 -2.43 18.65
N ILE A 607 3.98 -2.65 19.96
CA ILE A 607 5.23 -2.48 20.73
C ILE A 607 6.32 -3.40 20.17
N ARG A 608 6.02 -4.71 20.07
CA ARG A 608 6.95 -5.70 19.54
C ARG A 608 7.21 -5.51 18.05
N TYR A 609 6.20 -5.05 17.29
CA TYR A 609 6.34 -4.78 15.86
C TYR A 609 7.44 -3.74 15.61
N PHE A 610 7.38 -2.58 16.26
CA PHE A 610 8.40 -1.53 16.07
C PHE A 610 9.75 -1.91 16.68
N HIS A 611 9.77 -2.66 17.78
CA HIS A 611 11.01 -3.20 18.33
C HIS A 611 11.71 -4.13 17.34
N ARG A 612 10.95 -5.01 16.66
CA ARG A 612 11.46 -5.90 15.61
C ARG A 612 12.06 -5.11 14.45
N GLN A 613 11.46 -4.00 14.03
CA GLN A 613 12.04 -3.15 12.98
C GLN A 613 13.37 -2.52 13.40
N ALA A 614 13.44 -1.98 14.63
CA ALA A 614 14.67 -1.41 15.18
C ALA A 614 15.79 -2.47 15.31
N ARG A 615 15.44 -3.65 15.83
CA ARG A 615 16.35 -4.78 15.98
C ARG A 615 16.85 -5.29 14.62
N TRP A 616 15.95 -5.41 13.64
CA TRP A 616 16.29 -5.83 12.28
C TRP A 616 17.39 -4.96 11.67
N LEU A 617 17.31 -3.63 11.84
CA LEU A 617 18.32 -2.68 11.37
C LEU A 617 19.66 -2.84 12.09
N VAL A 618 19.65 -2.95 13.41
CA VAL A 618 20.87 -3.00 14.25
C VAL A 618 21.61 -4.33 14.12
N GLU A 619 20.90 -5.45 13.97
CA GLU A 619 21.51 -6.76 13.76
C GLU A 619 22.24 -6.85 12.41
N ARG A 620 21.70 -6.18 11.39
CA ARG A 620 22.23 -6.22 10.02
C ARG A 620 23.27 -5.15 9.74
N PHE A 621 23.15 -3.98 10.36
CA PHE A 621 24.05 -2.84 10.17
C PHE A 621 24.50 -2.27 11.53
N PRO A 622 25.24 -3.04 12.35
CA PRO A 622 25.54 -2.69 13.73
C PRO A 622 26.35 -1.40 13.90
N ASP A 623 27.09 -1.01 12.86
CA ASP A 623 27.98 0.15 12.86
C ASP A 623 27.38 1.36 12.10
N ALA A 624 26.11 1.29 11.69
CA ALA A 624 25.43 2.32 10.88
C ALA A 624 26.20 2.69 9.59
N VAL A 625 26.82 1.68 8.98
CA VAL A 625 27.50 1.74 7.69
C VAL A 625 27.08 0.52 6.87
N LEU A 626 27.16 0.62 5.53
CA LEU A 626 26.86 -0.50 4.66
C LEU A 626 27.89 -1.62 4.90
N CYS A 627 27.39 -2.84 5.10
CA CYS A 627 28.17 -4.06 5.10
C CYS A 627 27.38 -5.18 4.39
N ASP A 628 28.08 -6.21 3.94
CA ASP A 628 27.44 -7.38 3.33
C ASP A 628 26.59 -8.12 4.38
N VAL A 629 25.35 -8.44 4.00
CA VAL A 629 24.42 -9.22 4.83
C VAL A 629 23.99 -10.45 4.02
N PRO A 630 24.37 -11.67 4.44
CA PRO A 630 24.03 -12.89 3.72
C PRO A 630 22.52 -13.02 3.46
N GLY A 631 22.18 -13.29 2.19
CA GLY A 631 20.80 -13.42 1.73
C GLY A 631 20.02 -12.11 1.62
N LEU A 632 20.65 -10.94 1.82
CA LEU A 632 19.98 -9.64 1.77
C LEU A 632 20.70 -8.61 0.91
N VAL A 633 21.97 -8.30 1.19
CA VAL A 633 22.68 -7.23 0.46
C VAL A 633 24.17 -7.52 0.30
N LYS A 634 24.71 -7.14 -0.87
CA LYS A 634 26.14 -7.12 -1.15
C LYS A 634 26.47 -5.99 -2.12
N LEU A 635 27.58 -5.29 -1.89
CA LEU A 635 28.14 -4.36 -2.87
C LEU A 635 29.12 -5.12 -3.77
N VAL A 636 28.81 -5.25 -5.06
CA VAL A 636 29.51 -6.16 -5.97
C VAL A 636 30.35 -5.37 -6.97
N ASP A 637 31.62 -5.74 -7.13
CA ASP A 637 32.53 -5.13 -8.12
C ASP A 637 32.27 -5.67 -9.54
N ARG A 638 32.55 -4.86 -10.56
CA ARG A 638 32.38 -5.22 -11.98
C ARG A 638 33.10 -6.52 -12.34
N ASP A 639 34.29 -6.75 -11.81
CA ASP A 639 35.05 -7.99 -12.07
C ASP A 639 34.32 -9.23 -11.53
N GLU A 640 33.63 -9.11 -10.39
CA GLU A 640 32.78 -10.20 -9.87
C GLU A 640 31.56 -10.42 -10.76
N ILE A 641 30.97 -9.34 -11.31
CA ILE A 641 29.86 -9.42 -12.27
C ILE A 641 30.30 -10.07 -13.59
N GLU A 642 31.48 -9.73 -14.11
CA GLU A 642 32.06 -10.34 -15.31
C GLU A 642 32.28 -11.85 -15.11
N ASN A 643 32.85 -12.25 -13.96
CA ASN A 643 33.04 -13.65 -13.59
C ASN A 643 31.72 -14.43 -13.46
N ASN A 644 30.59 -13.73 -13.26
CA ASN A 644 29.24 -14.27 -13.21
C ASN A 644 28.48 -14.09 -14.54
N GLU A 645 29.20 -14.05 -15.66
CA GLU A 645 28.65 -13.94 -17.02
C GLU A 645 27.79 -12.68 -17.20
N TRP A 646 28.21 -11.59 -16.57
CA TRP A 646 27.54 -10.30 -16.56
C TRP A 646 26.13 -10.34 -15.96
N SER A 647 25.78 -11.36 -15.17
CA SER A 647 24.45 -11.45 -14.56
C SER A 647 24.24 -10.37 -13.51
N LEU A 648 23.05 -9.78 -13.44
CA LEU A 648 22.68 -8.79 -12.41
C LEU A 648 21.68 -9.34 -11.39
N THR A 649 21.53 -10.66 -11.29
CA THR A 649 20.57 -11.30 -10.38
C THR A 649 21.09 -11.24 -8.93
N PRO A 650 20.47 -10.48 -8.00
CA PRO A 650 21.00 -10.27 -6.65
C PRO A 650 21.29 -11.56 -5.87
N GLY A 651 20.39 -12.55 -5.98
CA GLY A 651 20.53 -13.85 -5.30
C GLY A 651 21.79 -14.64 -5.66
N ARG A 652 22.48 -14.32 -6.76
CA ARG A 652 23.80 -14.93 -7.08
C ARG A 652 24.93 -14.40 -6.21
N TYR A 653 24.78 -13.20 -5.67
CA TYR A 653 25.84 -12.46 -4.99
C TYR A 653 25.68 -12.44 -3.47
N VAL A 654 24.45 -12.29 -3.00
CA VAL A 654 24.18 -12.10 -1.56
C VAL A 654 24.30 -13.40 -0.76
N GLY A 655 24.35 -14.57 -1.40
CA GLY A 655 24.39 -15.87 -0.72
C GLY A 655 23.05 -16.26 -0.11
N VAL A 656 23.08 -17.15 0.88
CA VAL A 656 21.87 -17.66 1.55
C VAL A 656 21.81 -17.08 2.96
N ALA A 657 20.65 -16.55 3.33
CA ALA A 657 20.42 -16.11 4.71
C ALA A 657 20.51 -17.31 5.66
N PRO A 658 21.07 -17.15 6.87
CA PRO A 658 20.94 -18.18 7.90
C PRO A 658 19.46 -18.47 8.18
N GLU A 659 19.13 -19.71 8.58
CA GLU A 659 17.76 -20.04 9.00
C GLU A 659 17.39 -19.18 10.22
N GLU A 660 16.54 -18.19 10.01
CA GLU A 660 15.92 -17.43 11.08
C GLU A 660 14.67 -18.20 11.54
N VAL A 661 14.70 -18.72 12.77
CA VAL A 661 13.49 -19.19 13.44
C VAL A 661 12.72 -17.95 13.87
N ASP A 662 11.56 -17.71 13.27
CA ASP A 662 10.65 -16.69 13.78
C ASP A 662 10.07 -17.22 15.10
N GLU A 663 10.71 -16.85 16.22
CA GLU A 663 10.32 -17.25 17.59
C GLU A 663 8.90 -16.81 17.95
N ASP A 664 8.32 -15.87 17.20
CA ASP A 664 6.96 -15.37 17.33
C ASP A 664 6.00 -15.91 16.25
N PHE A 665 6.43 -16.84 15.39
CA PHE A 665 5.52 -17.52 14.48
C PHE A 665 4.56 -18.37 15.31
N ASP A 666 3.35 -17.85 15.48
CA ASP A 666 2.25 -18.58 16.08
C ASP A 666 1.78 -19.65 15.09
N PHE A 667 2.44 -20.80 15.17
CA PHE A 667 2.10 -22.00 14.41
C PHE A 667 0.61 -22.35 14.58
N GLU A 668 0.04 -22.10 15.76
CA GLU A 668 -1.33 -22.49 16.07
C GLU A 668 -2.34 -21.55 15.43
N GLU A 669 -2.10 -20.23 15.49
CA GLU A 669 -2.89 -19.23 14.76
C GLU A 669 -2.80 -19.43 13.25
N THR A 670 -1.59 -19.61 12.72
CA THR A 670 -1.39 -19.82 11.27
C THR A 670 -2.05 -21.13 10.81
N LEU A 671 -1.97 -22.21 11.60
CA LEU A 671 -2.67 -23.45 11.29
C LEU A 671 -4.19 -23.30 11.36
N ARG A 672 -4.72 -22.48 12.27
CA ARG A 672 -6.16 -22.17 12.32
C ARG A 672 -6.60 -21.35 11.11
N GLU A 673 -5.83 -20.35 10.71
CA GLU A 673 -6.09 -19.58 9.49
C GLU A 673 -6.09 -20.51 8.27
N ILE A 674 -5.07 -21.36 8.14
CA ILE A 674 -5.00 -22.38 7.08
C ILE A 674 -6.21 -23.32 7.14
N HIS A 675 -6.64 -23.72 8.34
CA HIS A 675 -7.78 -24.61 8.50
C HIS A 675 -9.10 -23.96 8.08
N VAL A 676 -9.35 -22.72 8.52
CA VAL A 676 -10.52 -21.93 8.11
C VAL A 676 -10.50 -21.70 6.60
N GLU A 677 -9.35 -21.35 6.04
CA GLU A 677 -9.16 -21.18 4.60
C GLU A 677 -9.41 -22.49 3.83
N LEU A 678 -8.98 -23.62 4.38
CA LEU A 678 -9.25 -24.94 3.80
C LEU A 678 -10.75 -25.27 3.83
N GLU A 679 -11.47 -24.93 4.90
CA GLU A 679 -12.92 -25.09 4.99
C GLU A 679 -13.65 -24.23 3.96
N ASP A 680 -13.27 -22.96 3.81
CA ASP A 680 -13.84 -22.05 2.82
C ASP A 680 -13.59 -22.54 1.39
N LEU A 681 -12.36 -22.95 1.08
CA LEU A 681 -11.99 -23.53 -0.23
C LEU A 681 -12.79 -24.80 -0.54
N ASN A 682 -13.03 -25.64 0.47
CA ASN A 682 -13.84 -26.84 0.31
C ASN A 682 -15.31 -26.50 0.06
N ALA A 683 -15.86 -25.48 0.73
CA ALA A 683 -17.21 -25.01 0.48
C ALA A 683 -17.38 -24.44 -0.94
N GLU A 684 -16.41 -23.63 -1.40
CA GLU A 684 -16.40 -23.08 -2.76
C GLU A 684 -16.27 -24.20 -3.82
N ALA A 685 -15.38 -25.18 -3.58
CA ALA A 685 -15.23 -26.34 -4.44
C ALA A 685 -16.53 -27.16 -4.54
N ALA A 686 -17.26 -27.32 -3.43
CA ALA A 686 -18.55 -28.01 -3.41
C ALA A 686 -19.61 -27.25 -4.24
N LEU A 687 -19.66 -25.91 -4.14
CA LEU A 687 -20.56 -25.08 -4.95
C LEU A 687 -20.23 -25.17 -6.45
N LEU A 688 -18.94 -25.12 -6.80
CA LEU A 688 -18.48 -25.27 -8.18
C LEU A 688 -18.81 -26.66 -8.73
N ALA A 689 -18.58 -27.71 -7.95
CA ALA A 689 -18.93 -29.09 -8.33
C ALA A 689 -20.44 -29.25 -8.58
N ALA A 690 -21.29 -28.65 -7.73
CA ALA A 690 -22.73 -28.62 -7.93
C ALA A 690 -23.11 -27.90 -9.22
N LYS A 691 -22.52 -26.72 -9.48
CA LYS A 691 -22.78 -25.94 -10.69
C LYS A 691 -22.33 -26.66 -11.97
N ILE A 692 -21.20 -27.35 -11.93
CA ILE A 692 -20.72 -28.20 -13.04
C ILE A 692 -21.72 -29.33 -13.31
N LYS A 693 -22.19 -30.01 -12.26
CA LYS A 693 -23.19 -31.08 -12.38
C LYS A 693 -24.48 -30.57 -13.00
N ASP A 694 -24.97 -29.41 -12.58
CA ASP A 694 -26.19 -28.80 -13.13
C ASP A 694 -26.00 -28.41 -14.60
N ASN A 695 -24.82 -27.90 -14.98
CA ASN A 695 -24.48 -27.59 -16.36
C ASN A 695 -24.43 -28.84 -17.26
N PHE A 696 -23.86 -29.95 -16.78
CA PHE A 696 -23.87 -31.22 -17.52
C PHE A 696 -25.30 -31.76 -17.70
N ALA A 697 -26.12 -31.70 -16.65
CA ALA A 697 -27.53 -32.07 -16.74
C ALA A 697 -28.30 -31.19 -17.75
N GLY A 698 -28.00 -29.89 -17.81
CA GLY A 698 -28.56 -28.97 -18.81
C GLY A 698 -28.09 -29.22 -20.24
N LEU A 699 -26.92 -29.84 -20.43
CA LEU A 699 -26.38 -30.26 -21.72
C LEU A 699 -26.83 -31.68 -22.13
N GLY A 700 -27.59 -32.37 -21.28
CA GLY A 700 -28.11 -33.71 -21.55
C GLY A 700 -27.06 -34.84 -21.47
N ILE A 701 -25.98 -34.63 -20.72
CA ILE A 701 -24.90 -35.61 -20.45
C ILE A 701 -25.03 -36.15 -19.03
#